data_AF-A0A1Y2BVX7-F1
#
_entry.id   AF-A0A1Y2BVX7-F1
#
_cell.length_a   1.000
_cell.length_b   1.000
_cell.length_c   1.000
_cell.angle_alpha   90.00
_cell.angle_beta   90.00
_cell.angle_gamma   90.00
#
_symmetry.space_group_name_H-M   'P 1'
#
loop_
_entity.id
_entity.type
_entity.pdbx_description
1 polymer ?
#
loop_
_entity_poly.entity_id
_entity_poly.type
_entity_poly.pdbx_seq_one_letter_code
_entity_poly.pdbx_strand_id
1 'polypeptide(L)'
;MSDVLGPVLARQLQEKLYDKRKQAALEVERLVRDAVLANNFGRVSQIVTSIARDFASSPVSNARNGGLIALAAVAIALGSQALKPRLAQVVPPILACFADPDTRVRYYACESMYNVGKVARRDLLVFFNEIFDAVSRLVADLDISVKNGAELLDRLIKDIVCEHAAFVSQHQHQQLQIQSTATTSSSAGHARFPSEPAFPATPGSIPLIDPSDAAIFNFPRFIPLLAERIKALNPFTRMFLIQWITTLDAIPFLEMVSYLPEFLDGLFGYLCDVNADVRTAALNLLGEFLKEIHDILTVHGYTPGVSGALKHSVSRKRSNSASADSHSQSLSNQQQQQHIQLQPHQPETLAAPTTSPLHKSTSSPDFDEEPLVRRPVSSLSLASTFFAEGGKIVRPQHNQQNHATTATTTITTMTSTSNLQHHIHPTPPPTLDFPKLISILLPYLSAHDEETQATALRWIHEFVTHLQPRVIMVPFTPDFIAAILPCLSHRALITPIRNLAIEVNTGLYRLVSDCAVISPPGGTDSFDVRAAVDALTAQFQDENEEARVASLDWLLMLHKKSPKKVVVVANTTSEDSVLVQSLLKLLSDPSEEVVKKDLQLLAQISISSDDAYFTRFLVLLLDLFRRDRRVLESRGSLILRHLCLCLNPERMFRAFAEILEREEELEFASTMVQNLNIILVTAPELADVRRRLKNLETRDGLLLFAVLYRCWCHNPISTFTLCLLSQAYEHAYHLITTHFTDLEITIQFLIQVDKLVQLIESPVFTYLRLQLLEPERFPWLYKCLYGVLMLLPQSSAFATLRNRLGCVQSLVALYGVGGSPFSGGSGGNVGGSVPGANVGASPAPRTFVFL
;
A
#
# COMPACT_ATOMS: atom_id res chain seq x y z
N MET A 1 36.37 -18.10 58.18
CA MET A 1 36.68 -18.53 56.80
C MET A 1 36.74 -20.05 56.78
N SER A 2 35.97 -20.70 55.89
CA SER A 2 36.28 -22.02 55.32
C SER A 2 36.52 -23.25 56.24
N ASP A 3 35.63 -23.59 57.17
CA ASP A 3 35.66 -24.93 57.79
C ASP A 3 35.35 -26.05 56.76
N VAL A 4 34.60 -25.70 55.71
CA VAL A 4 34.17 -26.62 54.63
C VAL A 4 35.29 -26.92 53.61
N LEU A 5 36.19 -25.97 53.33
CA LEU A 5 37.26 -26.11 52.32
C LEU A 5 38.67 -26.21 52.93
N GLY A 6 38.84 -25.86 54.21
CA GLY A 6 40.13 -25.73 54.86
C GLY A 6 40.85 -24.42 54.52
N PRO A 7 41.65 -23.86 55.46
CA PRO A 7 42.21 -22.51 55.34
C PRO A 7 43.29 -22.37 54.25
N VAL A 8 43.97 -23.47 53.87
CA VAL A 8 44.99 -23.46 52.81
C VAL A 8 44.33 -23.29 51.44
N LEU A 9 43.34 -24.14 51.13
CA LEU A 9 42.60 -24.11 49.88
C LEU A 9 41.86 -22.78 49.71
N ALA A 10 41.23 -22.30 50.78
CA ALA A 10 40.56 -21.01 50.82
C ALA A 10 41.51 -19.82 50.59
N ARG A 11 42.78 -19.91 50.98
CA ARG A 11 43.80 -18.90 50.66
C ARG A 11 44.23 -18.99 49.20
N GLN A 12 44.43 -20.20 48.67
CA GLN A 12 44.85 -20.40 47.28
C GLN A 12 43.79 -19.95 46.26
N LEU A 13 42.50 -20.12 46.55
CA LEU A 13 41.41 -19.57 45.72
C LEU A 13 41.41 -18.03 45.65
N GLN A 14 41.99 -17.34 46.64
CA GLN A 14 42.05 -15.86 46.68
C GLN A 14 43.37 -15.28 46.13
N GLU A 15 44.28 -16.14 45.67
CA GLU A 15 45.58 -15.72 45.13
C GLU A 15 45.44 -14.84 43.88
N LYS A 16 46.43 -13.98 43.64
CA LYS A 16 46.45 -13.10 42.47
C LYS A 16 46.78 -13.87 41.18
N LEU A 17 47.60 -14.91 41.28
CA LEU A 17 48.05 -15.73 40.15
C LEU A 17 46.98 -16.72 39.73
N TYR A 18 46.67 -16.76 38.43
CA TYR A 18 45.68 -17.67 37.86
C TYR A 18 46.01 -19.14 38.15
N ASP A 19 47.27 -19.56 37.96
CA ASP A 19 47.66 -20.97 38.12
C ASP A 19 47.44 -21.50 39.54
N LYS A 20 47.64 -20.65 40.56
CA LYS A 20 47.34 -21.00 41.96
C LYS A 20 45.84 -21.19 42.18
N ARG A 21 44.99 -20.33 41.61
CA ARG A 21 43.52 -20.47 41.67
C ARG A 21 43.05 -21.71 40.91
N LYS A 22 43.64 -21.99 39.75
CA LYS A 22 43.38 -23.22 38.95
C LYS A 22 43.77 -24.48 39.71
N GLN A 23 44.94 -24.51 40.35
CA GLN A 23 45.37 -25.65 41.17
C GLN A 23 44.42 -25.87 42.37
N ALA A 24 43.96 -24.80 43.01
CA ALA A 24 42.95 -24.88 44.06
C ALA A 24 41.59 -25.38 43.53
N ALA A 25 41.16 -24.95 42.35
CA ALA A 25 39.92 -25.45 41.74
C ALA A 25 40.00 -26.95 41.39
N LEU A 26 41.15 -27.46 40.95
CA LEU A 26 41.36 -28.90 40.75
C LEU A 26 41.28 -29.70 42.06
N GLU A 27 41.72 -29.13 43.19
CA GLU A 27 41.55 -29.74 44.51
C GLU A 27 40.09 -29.68 44.98
N VAL A 28 39.34 -28.61 44.67
CA VAL A 28 37.88 -28.56 44.86
C VAL A 28 37.18 -29.64 44.03
N GLU A 29 37.57 -29.82 42.76
CA GLU A 29 37.07 -30.90 41.91
C GLU A 29 37.33 -32.27 42.54
N ARG A 30 38.56 -32.53 43.04
CA ARG A 30 38.90 -33.78 43.73
C ARG A 30 38.01 -34.01 44.95
N LEU A 31 37.84 -33.02 45.82
CA LEU A 31 36.98 -33.10 47.00
C LEU A 31 35.51 -33.37 46.65
N VAL A 32 35.01 -32.81 45.54
CA VAL A 32 33.64 -33.10 45.06
C VAL A 32 33.55 -34.50 44.46
N ARG A 33 34.53 -34.96 43.67
CA ARG A 33 34.57 -36.34 43.15
C ARG A 33 34.60 -37.36 44.29
N ASP A 34 35.44 -37.15 45.30
CA ASP A 34 35.52 -38.00 46.49
C ASP A 34 34.19 -38.03 47.27
N ALA A 35 33.53 -36.87 47.43
CA ALA A 35 32.22 -36.78 48.08
C ALA A 35 31.10 -37.46 47.27
N VAL A 36 31.14 -37.40 45.93
CA VAL A 36 30.20 -38.09 45.03
C VAL A 36 30.41 -39.61 45.06
N LEU A 37 31.66 -40.08 45.04
CA LEU A 37 31.99 -41.51 45.20
C LEU A 37 31.53 -42.06 46.55
N ALA A 38 31.58 -41.24 47.61
CA ALA A 38 31.03 -41.57 48.92
C ALA A 38 29.50 -41.41 49.04
N ASN A 39 28.79 -41.08 47.95
CA ASN A 39 27.36 -40.72 47.92
C ASN A 39 26.97 -39.59 48.90
N ASN A 40 27.93 -38.78 49.37
CA ASN A 40 27.71 -37.71 50.34
C ASN A 40 27.27 -36.42 49.65
N PHE A 41 26.06 -36.48 49.12
CA PHE A 41 25.41 -35.41 48.38
C PHE A 41 25.12 -34.14 49.21
N GLY A 42 25.01 -34.27 50.53
CA GLY A 42 24.92 -33.13 51.46
C GLY A 42 26.26 -32.38 51.58
N ARG A 43 27.38 -33.12 51.66
CA ARG A 43 28.74 -32.52 51.67
C ARG A 43 29.02 -31.73 50.40
N VAL A 44 28.59 -32.23 49.23
CA VAL A 44 28.68 -31.48 47.96
C VAL A 44 27.93 -30.15 48.05
N SER A 45 26.68 -30.13 48.53
CA SER A 45 25.90 -28.89 48.65
C SER A 45 26.49 -27.91 49.68
N GLN A 46 27.11 -28.39 50.76
CA GLN A 46 27.89 -27.54 51.67
C GLN A 46 29.10 -26.91 50.98
N ILE A 47 29.83 -27.67 50.15
CA ILE A 47 30.96 -27.17 49.35
C ILE A 47 30.48 -26.07 48.40
N VAL A 48 29.43 -26.33 47.61
CA VAL A 48 28.86 -25.33 46.68
C VAL A 48 28.40 -24.08 47.41
N THR A 49 27.67 -24.22 48.52
CA THR A 49 27.17 -23.09 49.30
C THR A 49 28.31 -22.25 49.89
N SER A 50 29.39 -22.88 50.37
CA SER A 50 30.59 -22.17 50.85
C SER A 50 31.32 -21.45 49.71
N ILE A 51 31.47 -22.07 48.54
CA ILE A 51 32.07 -21.41 47.37
C ILE A 51 31.22 -20.21 46.92
N ALA A 52 29.91 -20.39 46.78
CA ALA A 52 28.98 -19.33 46.39
C ALA A 52 29.04 -18.14 47.37
N ARG A 53 28.83 -18.39 48.67
CA ARG A 53 28.75 -17.35 49.69
C ARG A 53 30.10 -16.72 50.03
N ASP A 54 31.14 -17.53 50.23
CA ASP A 54 32.42 -17.07 50.78
C ASP A 54 33.38 -16.55 49.68
N PHE A 55 33.16 -16.94 48.42
CA PHE A 55 34.03 -16.59 47.28
C PHE A 55 33.30 -15.85 46.17
N ALA A 56 32.27 -16.44 45.52
CA ALA A 56 31.59 -15.81 44.39
C ALA A 56 30.90 -14.49 44.79
N SER A 57 30.30 -14.42 45.98
CA SER A 57 29.72 -13.19 46.56
C SER A 57 30.72 -12.34 47.37
N SER A 58 32.03 -12.64 47.32
CA SER A 58 33.03 -11.93 48.12
C SER A 58 33.26 -10.48 47.65
N PRO A 59 33.51 -9.50 48.55
CA PRO A 59 33.91 -8.16 48.14
C PRO A 59 35.27 -8.14 47.39
N VAL A 60 36.10 -9.17 47.52
CA VAL A 60 37.43 -9.25 46.89
C VAL A 60 37.34 -9.87 45.49
N SER A 61 37.69 -9.12 44.44
CA SER A 61 37.67 -9.61 43.04
C SER A 61 38.45 -10.93 42.84
N ASN A 62 39.65 -11.07 43.41
CA ASN A 62 40.41 -12.33 43.32
C ASN A 62 39.69 -13.52 43.96
N ALA A 63 38.92 -13.30 45.04
CA ALA A 63 38.10 -14.32 45.66
C ALA A 63 36.92 -14.69 44.76
N ARG A 64 36.26 -13.72 44.11
CA ARG A 64 35.20 -13.98 43.12
C ARG A 64 35.72 -14.78 41.93
N ASN A 65 36.87 -14.39 41.38
CA ASN A 65 37.56 -15.15 40.32
C ASN A 65 37.82 -16.61 40.74
N GLY A 66 38.34 -16.83 41.96
CA GLY A 66 38.52 -18.19 42.50
C GLY A 66 37.22 -18.95 42.69
N GLY A 67 36.17 -18.28 43.19
CA GLY A 67 34.84 -18.86 43.38
C GLY A 67 34.20 -19.32 42.07
N LEU A 68 34.29 -18.51 41.02
CA LEU A 68 33.79 -18.83 39.68
C LEU A 68 34.48 -20.07 39.10
N ILE A 69 35.82 -20.08 39.08
CA ILE A 69 36.61 -21.23 38.60
C ILE A 69 36.30 -22.49 39.44
N ALA A 70 36.13 -22.34 40.77
CA ALA A 70 35.75 -23.45 41.64
C ALA A 70 34.34 -23.98 41.37
N LEU A 71 33.34 -23.12 41.07
CA LEU A 71 31.99 -23.56 40.69
C LEU A 71 31.98 -24.32 39.35
N ALA A 72 32.78 -23.87 38.37
CA ALA A 72 32.99 -24.61 37.12
C ALA A 72 33.63 -26.00 37.38
N ALA A 73 34.64 -26.05 38.26
CA ALA A 73 35.27 -27.30 38.67
C ALA A 73 34.30 -28.25 39.41
N VAL A 74 33.38 -27.73 40.24
CA VAL A 74 32.28 -28.53 40.82
C VAL A 74 31.39 -29.14 39.72
N ALA A 75 31.02 -28.37 38.69
CA ALA A 75 30.18 -28.89 37.61
C ALA A 75 30.88 -30.04 36.85
N ILE A 76 32.18 -29.87 36.53
CA ILE A 76 33.02 -30.90 35.90
C ILE A 76 33.18 -32.14 36.81
N ALA A 77 33.26 -31.96 38.13
CA ALA A 77 33.34 -33.03 39.11
C ALA A 77 32.06 -33.88 39.17
N LEU A 78 30.89 -33.24 39.12
CA LEU A 78 29.58 -33.87 39.23
C LEU A 78 29.16 -34.63 37.96
N GLY A 79 29.49 -34.08 36.78
CA GLY A 79 28.91 -34.58 35.53
C GLY A 79 27.40 -34.29 35.42
N SER A 80 26.80 -34.57 34.26
CA SER A 80 25.43 -34.15 33.93
C SER A 80 24.37 -34.59 34.96
N GLN A 81 24.37 -35.87 35.33
CA GLN A 81 23.33 -36.45 36.20
C GLN A 81 23.35 -35.91 37.63
N ALA A 82 24.53 -35.81 38.27
CA ALA A 82 24.63 -35.33 39.66
C ALA A 82 24.61 -33.78 39.77
N LEU A 83 24.85 -33.08 38.65
CA LEU A 83 24.76 -31.63 38.54
C LEU A 83 23.32 -31.13 38.45
N LYS A 84 22.41 -31.81 37.73
CA LYS A 84 21.03 -31.35 37.51
C LYS A 84 20.32 -30.87 38.80
N PRO A 85 20.28 -31.62 39.93
CA PRO A 85 19.62 -31.17 41.16
C PRO A 85 20.32 -30.01 41.87
N ARG A 86 21.51 -29.60 41.41
CA ARG A 86 22.38 -28.58 42.01
C ARG A 86 22.55 -27.33 41.15
N LEU A 87 21.98 -27.28 39.95
CA LEU A 87 22.07 -26.11 39.09
C LEU A 87 21.54 -24.84 39.79
N ALA A 88 20.46 -24.95 40.59
CA ALA A 88 19.96 -23.86 41.42
C ALA A 88 20.95 -23.34 42.50
N GLN A 89 21.98 -24.10 42.86
CA GLN A 89 23.06 -23.68 43.77
C GLN A 89 24.32 -23.19 43.02
N VAL A 90 24.49 -23.57 41.76
CA VAL A 90 25.70 -23.29 40.95
C VAL A 90 25.49 -22.12 39.99
N VAL A 91 24.34 -22.04 39.32
CA VAL A 91 24.06 -21.07 38.24
C VAL A 91 23.82 -19.65 38.78
N PRO A 92 22.96 -19.40 39.79
CA PRO A 92 22.70 -18.04 40.27
C PRO A 92 23.94 -17.27 40.79
N PRO A 93 24.89 -17.87 41.52
CA PRO A 93 26.13 -17.20 41.90
C PRO A 93 27.03 -16.80 40.72
N ILE A 94 27.00 -17.57 39.61
CA ILE A 94 27.72 -17.21 38.38
C ILE A 94 26.98 -16.09 37.64
N LEU A 95 25.65 -16.17 37.53
CA LEU A 95 24.80 -15.12 36.94
C LEU A 95 25.02 -13.76 37.61
N ALA A 96 25.11 -13.71 38.94
CA ALA A 96 25.36 -12.48 39.70
C ALA A 96 26.69 -11.79 39.30
N CYS A 97 27.70 -12.56 38.91
CA CYS A 97 29.01 -12.06 38.48
C CYS A 97 29.03 -11.53 37.03
N PHE A 98 27.97 -11.72 36.24
CA PHE A 98 27.88 -11.12 34.90
C PHE A 98 27.76 -9.60 34.93
N ALA A 99 27.26 -9.00 36.02
CA ALA A 99 27.19 -7.56 36.21
C ALA A 99 28.33 -6.99 37.09
N ASP A 100 29.40 -7.76 37.32
CA ASP A 100 30.48 -7.35 38.23
C ASP A 100 31.25 -6.13 37.71
N PRO A 101 31.64 -5.17 38.57
CA PRO A 101 32.46 -4.03 38.15
C PRO A 101 33.86 -4.43 37.64
N ASP A 102 34.48 -5.51 38.12
CA ASP A 102 35.78 -5.98 37.60
C ASP A 102 35.57 -6.82 36.32
N THR A 103 36.06 -6.29 35.21
CA THR A 103 36.07 -6.92 33.89
C THR A 103 36.54 -8.37 33.89
N ARG A 104 37.52 -8.73 34.72
CA ARG A 104 38.02 -10.12 34.81
C ARG A 104 37.02 -11.04 35.48
N VAL A 105 36.25 -10.55 36.46
CA VAL A 105 35.18 -11.31 37.10
C VAL A 105 34.07 -11.59 36.09
N ARG A 106 33.68 -10.61 35.26
CA ARG A 106 32.73 -10.81 34.16
C ARG A 106 33.23 -11.84 33.14
N TYR A 107 34.50 -11.77 32.73
CA TYR A 107 35.13 -12.75 31.85
C TYR A 107 35.10 -14.18 32.44
N TYR A 108 35.54 -14.34 33.68
CA TYR A 108 35.53 -15.65 34.35
C TYR A 108 34.10 -16.15 34.62
N ALA A 109 33.10 -15.28 34.72
CA ALA A 109 31.70 -15.69 34.79
C ALA A 109 31.24 -16.30 33.45
N CYS A 110 31.63 -15.72 32.31
CA CYS A 110 31.37 -16.29 30.98
C CYS A 110 32.04 -17.67 30.83
N GLU A 111 33.33 -17.76 31.14
CA GLU A 111 34.09 -19.02 31.08
C GLU A 111 33.49 -20.10 32.01
N SER A 112 33.07 -19.71 33.22
CA SER A 112 32.48 -20.63 34.19
C SER A 112 31.11 -21.12 33.75
N MET A 113 30.24 -20.22 33.26
CA MET A 113 28.93 -20.61 32.73
C MET A 113 29.04 -21.50 31.49
N TYR A 114 29.99 -21.22 30.59
CA TYR A 114 30.28 -22.05 29.42
C TYR A 114 30.68 -23.47 29.83
N ASN A 115 31.56 -23.61 30.83
CA ASN A 115 31.96 -24.92 31.35
C ASN A 115 30.79 -25.66 32.06
N VAL A 116 29.94 -24.94 32.80
CA VAL A 116 28.70 -25.51 33.37
C VAL A 116 27.76 -26.00 32.26
N GLY A 117 27.55 -25.20 31.21
CA GLY A 117 26.69 -25.53 30.07
C GLY A 117 27.17 -26.75 29.28
N LYS A 118 28.49 -26.90 29.07
CA LYS A 118 29.06 -28.10 28.44
C LYS A 118 28.75 -29.39 29.19
N VAL A 119 28.55 -29.32 30.51
CA VAL A 119 28.20 -30.48 31.35
C VAL A 119 26.69 -30.66 31.49
N ALA A 120 25.94 -29.57 31.69
CA ALA A 120 24.50 -29.60 31.95
C ALA A 120 23.65 -29.77 30.67
N ARG A 121 24.13 -29.29 29.53
CA ARG A 121 23.39 -29.19 28.25
C ARG A 121 21.94 -28.72 28.48
N ARG A 122 20.95 -29.52 28.06
CA ARG A 122 19.51 -29.21 28.18
C ARG A 122 19.10 -28.73 29.57
N ASP A 123 19.66 -29.29 30.63
CA ASP A 123 19.20 -29.01 31.99
C ASP A 123 19.61 -27.59 32.43
N LEU A 124 20.51 -26.91 31.71
CA LEU A 124 20.79 -25.48 31.88
C LEU A 124 19.65 -24.57 31.38
N LEU A 125 18.83 -25.02 30.42
CA LEU A 125 17.79 -24.19 29.78
C LEU A 125 16.67 -23.74 30.74
N VAL A 126 16.58 -24.34 31.94
CA VAL A 126 15.73 -23.86 33.04
C VAL A 126 16.07 -22.40 33.41
N PHE A 127 17.32 -21.97 33.17
CA PHE A 127 17.81 -20.60 33.39
C PHE A 127 17.99 -19.81 32.08
N PHE A 128 17.35 -20.24 30.98
CA PHE A 128 17.56 -19.65 29.65
C PHE A 128 17.27 -18.15 29.62
N ASN A 129 16.15 -17.71 30.20
CA ASN A 129 15.75 -16.31 30.22
C ASN A 129 16.80 -15.44 30.94
N GLU A 130 17.29 -15.88 32.10
CA GLU A 130 18.28 -15.17 32.90
C GLU A 130 19.66 -15.15 32.23
N ILE A 131 20.07 -16.25 31.59
CA ILE A 131 21.33 -16.34 30.84
C ILE A 131 21.25 -15.44 29.60
N PHE A 132 20.17 -15.52 28.81
CA PHE A 132 19.96 -14.68 27.63
C PHE A 132 19.99 -13.20 27.98
N ASP A 133 19.24 -12.79 29.02
CA ASP A 133 19.17 -11.40 29.47
C ASP A 133 20.54 -10.87 29.90
N ALA A 134 21.32 -11.67 30.64
CA ALA A 134 22.69 -11.31 31.02
C ALA A 134 23.66 -11.24 29.81
N VAL A 135 23.64 -12.23 28.92
CA VAL A 135 24.51 -12.25 27.72
C VAL A 135 24.17 -11.09 26.78
N SER A 136 22.89 -10.71 26.66
CA SER A 136 22.45 -9.55 25.84
C SER A 136 23.09 -8.22 26.23
N ARG A 137 23.53 -8.09 27.49
CA ARG A 137 24.32 -6.96 28.01
C ARG A 137 25.82 -7.15 27.81
N LEU A 138 26.34 -8.37 28.01
CA LEU A 138 27.78 -8.68 27.89
C LEU A 138 28.31 -8.59 26.45
N VAL A 139 27.49 -8.87 25.44
CA VAL A 139 27.88 -8.63 24.03
C VAL A 139 28.12 -7.14 23.73
N ALA A 140 27.60 -6.24 24.57
CA ALA A 140 27.81 -4.79 24.50
C ALA A 140 28.90 -4.28 25.48
N ASP A 141 29.63 -5.16 26.17
CA ASP A 141 30.66 -4.78 27.15
C ASP A 141 31.75 -3.88 26.54
N LEU A 142 32.37 -3.04 27.37
CA LEU A 142 33.47 -2.18 26.94
C LEU A 142 34.76 -2.98 26.71
N ASP A 143 34.92 -4.14 27.35
CA ASP A 143 36.08 -5.01 27.19
C ASP A 143 35.89 -6.10 26.12
N ILE A 144 36.89 -6.22 25.25
CA ILE A 144 36.89 -7.18 24.14
C ILE A 144 37.01 -8.63 24.62
N SER A 145 37.71 -8.89 25.72
CA SER A 145 37.84 -10.25 26.29
C SER A 145 36.50 -10.73 26.85
N VAL A 146 35.77 -9.85 27.55
CA VAL A 146 34.41 -10.15 28.05
C VAL A 146 33.46 -10.42 26.88
N LYS A 147 33.49 -9.58 25.82
CA LYS A 147 32.74 -9.82 24.58
C LYS A 147 33.02 -11.18 23.96
N ASN A 148 34.29 -11.53 23.77
CA ASN A 148 34.70 -12.83 23.21
C ASN A 148 34.24 -14.00 24.11
N GLY A 149 34.30 -13.84 25.43
CA GLY A 149 33.79 -14.84 26.38
C GLY A 149 32.27 -14.99 26.32
N ALA A 150 31.55 -13.88 26.18
CA ALA A 150 30.09 -13.86 26.01
C ALA A 150 29.66 -14.48 24.67
N GLU A 151 30.42 -14.25 23.59
CA GLU A 151 30.18 -14.86 22.28
C GLU A 151 30.36 -16.39 22.28
N LEU A 152 31.39 -16.90 22.98
CA LEU A 152 31.57 -18.35 23.16
C LEU A 152 30.43 -19.00 23.96
N LEU A 153 29.94 -18.30 25.00
CA LEU A 153 28.78 -18.72 25.76
C LEU A 153 27.50 -18.67 24.90
N ASP A 154 27.26 -17.57 24.19
CA ASP A 154 26.13 -17.38 23.27
C ASP A 154 26.00 -18.53 22.27
N ARG A 155 27.07 -18.85 21.54
CA ARG A 155 27.11 -19.97 20.59
C ARG A 155 26.76 -21.30 21.26
N LEU A 156 27.30 -21.59 22.44
CA LEU A 156 26.97 -22.81 23.18
C LEU A 156 25.50 -22.87 23.59
N ILE A 157 24.89 -21.76 24.04
CA ILE A 157 23.46 -21.74 24.37
C ILE A 157 22.62 -21.95 23.11
N LYS A 158 22.99 -21.32 21.97
CA LYS A 158 22.34 -21.55 20.66
C LYS A 158 22.39 -23.03 20.28
N ASP A 159 23.57 -23.66 20.34
CA ASP A 159 23.75 -25.10 20.07
C ASP A 159 22.84 -25.96 20.96
N ILE A 160 22.83 -25.70 22.28
CA ILE A 160 21.99 -26.45 23.24
C ILE A 160 20.50 -26.26 22.96
N VAL A 161 20.05 -25.05 22.60
CA VAL A 161 18.64 -24.78 22.24
C VAL A 161 18.28 -25.52 20.96
N CYS A 162 19.09 -25.41 19.89
CA CYS A 162 18.84 -26.10 18.63
C CYS A 162 18.81 -27.63 18.78
N GLU A 163 19.69 -28.22 19.61
CA GLU A 163 19.70 -29.66 19.90
C GLU A 163 18.42 -30.15 20.62
N HIS A 164 17.75 -29.31 21.41
CA HIS A 164 16.73 -29.78 22.37
C HIS A 164 15.33 -29.16 22.21
N ALA A 165 15.19 -28.00 21.57
CA ALA A 165 13.89 -27.32 21.41
C ALA A 165 12.89 -28.15 20.59
N ALA A 166 13.35 -28.84 19.54
CA ALA A 166 12.53 -29.74 18.72
C ALA A 166 11.88 -30.89 19.53
N PHE A 167 12.57 -31.36 20.59
CA PHE A 167 12.05 -32.43 21.47
C PHE A 167 10.96 -31.94 22.43
N VAL A 168 11.00 -30.67 22.84
CA VAL A 168 10.00 -30.10 23.76
C VAL A 168 8.68 -29.81 23.04
N SER A 169 8.73 -29.25 21.82
CA SER A 169 7.52 -28.91 21.04
C SER A 169 6.65 -30.16 20.75
N GLN A 170 7.28 -31.31 20.45
CA GLN A 170 6.58 -32.58 20.22
C GLN A 170 5.77 -33.06 21.44
N HIS A 171 6.32 -32.96 22.65
CA HIS A 171 5.59 -33.32 23.87
C HIS A 171 4.49 -32.31 24.24
N GLN A 172 4.71 -31.02 23.96
CA GLN A 172 3.73 -29.96 24.24
C GLN A 172 2.49 -30.12 23.35
N HIS A 173 2.67 -30.48 22.08
CA HIS A 173 1.57 -30.85 21.17
C HIS A 173 0.80 -32.11 21.61
N GLN A 174 1.50 -33.11 22.16
CA GLN A 174 0.87 -34.35 22.63
C GLN A 174 -0.04 -34.15 23.85
N GLN A 175 0.30 -33.21 24.76
CA GLN A 175 -0.56 -32.89 25.91
C GLN A 175 -1.85 -32.16 25.51
N LEU A 176 -1.79 -31.27 24.50
CA LEU A 176 -2.96 -30.55 23.97
C LEU A 176 -3.99 -31.49 23.31
N GLN A 177 -3.53 -32.57 22.67
CA GLN A 177 -4.41 -33.61 22.11
C GLN A 177 -5.09 -34.47 23.19
N ILE A 178 -4.45 -34.66 24.36
CA ILE A 178 -5.04 -35.43 25.46
C ILE A 178 -6.16 -34.62 26.14
N GLN A 179 -5.96 -33.31 26.38
CA GLN A 179 -7.00 -32.45 26.98
C GLN A 179 -8.24 -32.29 26.09
N SER A 180 -8.08 -32.22 24.77
CA SER A 180 -9.19 -32.01 23.83
C SER A 180 -10.13 -33.21 23.66
N THR A 181 -9.78 -34.38 24.23
CA THR A 181 -10.69 -35.55 24.29
C THR A 181 -11.54 -35.61 25.58
N ALA A 182 -11.26 -34.77 26.58
CA ALA A 182 -11.88 -34.86 27.91
C ALA A 182 -13.09 -33.92 28.14
N THR A 183 -13.36 -32.96 27.25
CA THR A 183 -14.41 -31.93 27.45
C THR A 183 -15.43 -31.88 26.32
N THR A 184 -16.33 -32.87 26.27
CA THR A 184 -17.62 -32.80 25.56
C THR A 184 -18.80 -32.75 26.53
N SER A 185 -18.88 -31.69 27.34
CA SER A 185 -20.15 -31.18 27.90
C SER A 185 -19.99 -29.83 28.61
N SER A 186 -21.09 -29.08 28.67
CA SER A 186 -21.25 -27.73 29.26
C SER A 186 -20.74 -26.55 28.42
N SER A 187 -21.34 -25.39 28.68
CA SER A 187 -21.55 -24.30 27.73
C SER A 187 -20.97 -22.97 28.18
N ALA A 188 -20.62 -22.11 27.21
CA ALA A 188 -20.55 -20.65 27.31
C ALA A 188 -19.71 -20.07 28.47
N GLY A 189 -18.46 -19.72 28.16
CA GLY A 189 -17.62 -18.91 29.04
C GLY A 189 -16.32 -18.52 28.37
N HIS A 190 -16.01 -17.22 28.40
CA HIS A 190 -14.77 -16.60 27.95
C HIS A 190 -13.52 -17.47 28.20
N ALA A 191 -12.65 -17.58 27.19
CA ALA A 191 -11.33 -18.20 27.31
C ALA A 191 -10.50 -17.43 28.36
N ARG A 192 -10.51 -17.95 29.59
CA ARG A 192 -9.83 -17.33 30.72
C ARG A 192 -8.36 -17.74 30.64
N PHE A 193 -7.50 -16.79 30.31
CA PHE A 193 -6.05 -16.96 30.46
C PHE A 193 -5.73 -17.52 31.86
N PRO A 194 -4.76 -18.43 32.00
CA PRO A 194 -4.27 -18.82 33.31
C PRO A 194 -3.82 -17.57 34.07
N SER A 195 -4.33 -17.38 35.27
CA SER A 195 -4.05 -16.21 36.11
C SER A 195 -2.55 -16.01 36.31
N GLU A 196 -2.10 -14.76 36.17
CA GLU A 196 -0.70 -14.36 36.36
C GLU A 196 -0.10 -14.91 37.67
N PRO A 197 1.06 -15.59 37.63
CA PRO A 197 1.91 -15.66 38.80
C PRO A 197 2.55 -14.27 38.99
N ALA A 198 2.18 -13.58 40.07
CA ALA A 198 2.62 -12.22 40.34
C ALA A 198 4.15 -12.08 40.32
N PHE A 199 4.66 -11.11 39.54
CA PHE A 199 6.06 -10.72 39.59
C PHE A 199 6.41 -10.15 40.98
N PRO A 200 7.54 -10.55 41.60
CA PRO A 200 8.06 -9.81 42.74
C PRO A 200 8.54 -8.43 42.28
N ALA A 201 8.17 -7.38 43.02
CA ALA A 201 8.32 -5.98 42.62
C ALA A 201 9.77 -5.42 42.66
N THR A 202 10.78 -6.28 42.53
CA THR A 202 12.20 -5.91 42.72
C THR A 202 13.10 -6.57 41.66
N PRO A 203 13.84 -5.78 40.85
CA PRO A 203 14.87 -6.30 39.96
C PRO A 203 15.91 -7.12 40.74
N GLY A 204 16.14 -8.37 40.34
CA GLY A 204 17.12 -9.27 40.96
C GLY A 204 16.60 -10.23 42.03
N SER A 205 15.28 -10.30 42.29
CA SER A 205 14.69 -11.32 43.16
C SER A 205 14.19 -12.54 42.36
N ILE A 206 14.89 -13.67 42.50
CA ILE A 206 14.57 -14.94 41.81
C ILE A 206 13.39 -15.63 42.53
N PRO A 207 12.26 -15.92 41.86
CA PRO A 207 11.24 -16.81 42.40
C PRO A 207 11.78 -18.25 42.48
N LEU A 208 11.62 -18.94 43.61
CA LEU A 208 11.91 -20.39 43.65
C LEU A 208 10.90 -21.14 42.77
N ILE A 209 11.39 -21.72 41.68
CA ILE A 209 10.63 -22.62 40.80
C ILE A 209 10.79 -24.05 41.30
N ASP A 210 9.69 -24.81 41.35
CA ASP A 210 9.72 -26.24 41.67
C ASP A 210 10.36 -27.03 40.50
N PRO A 211 11.47 -27.78 40.71
CA PRO A 211 12.22 -28.41 39.62
C PRO A 211 11.52 -29.55 38.87
N SER A 212 10.33 -29.99 39.28
CA SER A 212 9.62 -31.13 38.68
C SER A 212 8.78 -30.78 37.45
N ASP A 213 8.15 -29.60 37.42
CA ASP A 213 7.13 -29.24 36.41
C ASP A 213 7.54 -28.11 35.44
N ALA A 214 8.77 -27.58 35.58
CA ALA A 214 9.30 -26.61 34.64
C ALA A 214 9.70 -27.29 33.31
N ALA A 215 8.93 -27.07 32.24
CA ALA A 215 9.32 -27.41 30.88
C ALA A 215 10.72 -26.84 30.58
N ILE A 216 11.65 -27.72 30.19
CA ILE A 216 13.10 -27.46 30.18
C ILE A 216 13.47 -26.23 29.34
N PHE A 217 12.72 -25.95 28.29
CA PHE A 217 12.73 -24.69 27.55
C PHE A 217 11.27 -24.30 27.24
N ASN A 218 10.81 -23.15 27.71
CA ASN A 218 9.42 -22.70 27.51
C ASN A 218 9.42 -21.43 26.64
N PHE A 219 9.27 -21.63 25.34
CA PHE A 219 9.32 -20.56 24.35
C PHE A 219 8.25 -19.47 24.55
N PRO A 220 6.95 -19.76 24.84
CA PRO A 220 5.98 -18.73 25.21
C PRO A 220 6.42 -17.83 26.39
N ARG A 221 7.15 -18.38 27.39
CA ARG A 221 7.70 -17.59 28.51
C ARG A 221 8.93 -16.75 28.16
N PHE A 222 9.52 -16.95 26.99
CA PHE A 222 10.64 -16.15 26.49
C PHE A 222 10.17 -14.91 25.71
N ILE A 223 9.05 -14.99 24.99
CA ILE A 223 8.56 -13.90 24.11
C ILE A 223 8.43 -12.54 24.83
N PRO A 224 7.91 -12.43 26.07
CA PRO A 224 7.85 -11.14 26.77
C PRO A 224 9.23 -10.54 27.06
N LEU A 225 10.23 -11.37 27.35
CA LEU A 225 11.61 -10.92 27.54
C LEU A 225 12.20 -10.42 26.22
N LEU A 226 11.97 -11.13 25.11
CA LEU A 226 12.41 -10.70 23.79
C LEU A 226 11.80 -9.35 23.39
N ALA A 227 10.49 -9.18 23.57
CA ALA A 227 9.74 -7.95 23.28
C ALA A 227 10.20 -6.75 24.14
N GLU A 228 10.71 -7.01 25.36
CA GLU A 228 11.33 -5.98 26.20
C GLU A 228 12.76 -5.64 25.73
N ARG A 229 13.56 -6.67 25.38
CA ARG A 229 14.98 -6.50 24.99
C ARG A 229 15.15 -5.90 23.60
N ILE A 230 14.23 -6.10 22.66
CA ILE A 230 14.31 -5.55 21.29
C ILE A 230 14.27 -4.01 21.25
N LYS A 231 13.92 -3.37 22.36
CA LYS A 231 13.98 -1.91 22.54
C LYS A 231 15.38 -1.40 22.92
N ALA A 232 16.39 -2.26 22.90
CA ALA A 232 17.79 -1.89 23.17
C ALA A 232 18.29 -0.82 22.19
N LEU A 233 19.24 0.01 22.64
CA LEU A 233 19.85 1.08 21.83
C LEU A 233 21.26 0.74 21.32
N ASN A 234 21.91 -0.29 21.89
CA ASN A 234 23.29 -0.63 21.54
C ASN A 234 23.34 -1.55 20.31
N PRO A 235 24.07 -1.19 19.23
CA PRO A 235 24.13 -1.99 18.00
C PRO A 235 24.62 -3.44 18.20
N PHE A 236 25.51 -3.70 19.15
CA PHE A 236 25.96 -5.07 19.46
C PHE A 236 24.84 -5.91 20.07
N THR A 237 24.05 -5.33 20.99
CA THR A 237 22.85 -5.98 21.53
C THR A 237 21.79 -6.18 20.45
N ARG A 238 21.58 -5.20 19.56
CA ARG A 238 20.62 -5.32 18.45
C ARG A 238 21.00 -6.47 17.49
N MET A 239 22.27 -6.54 17.10
CA MET A 239 22.81 -7.64 16.29
C MET A 239 22.65 -9.01 16.97
N PHE A 240 22.96 -9.10 18.27
CA PHE A 240 22.74 -10.32 19.07
C PHE A 240 21.27 -10.76 19.06
N LEU A 241 20.33 -9.81 19.20
CA LEU A 241 18.90 -10.10 19.18
C LEU A 241 18.41 -10.55 17.80
N ILE A 242 18.87 -9.92 16.71
CA ILE A 242 18.59 -10.37 15.34
C ILE A 242 19.09 -11.82 15.15
N GLN A 243 20.34 -12.10 15.50
CA GLN A 243 20.92 -13.44 15.40
C GLN A 243 20.15 -14.49 16.22
N TRP A 244 19.67 -14.15 17.41
CA TRP A 244 18.83 -15.05 18.21
C TRP A 244 17.47 -15.29 17.59
N ILE A 245 16.83 -14.26 17.03
CA ILE A 245 15.57 -14.40 16.31
C ILE A 245 15.77 -15.34 15.10
N THR A 246 16.76 -15.09 14.24
CA THR A 246 17.11 -15.98 13.12
C THR A 246 17.43 -17.41 13.58
N THR A 247 18.13 -17.57 14.72
CA THR A 247 18.47 -18.91 15.24
C THR A 247 17.22 -19.66 15.70
N LEU A 248 16.28 -18.99 16.37
CA LEU A 248 15.04 -19.57 16.86
C LEU A 248 14.08 -19.88 15.70
N ASP A 249 13.97 -18.98 14.74
CA ASP A 249 13.17 -19.13 13.52
C ASP A 249 13.60 -20.35 12.69
N ALA A 250 14.91 -20.60 12.60
CA ALA A 250 15.46 -21.77 11.93
C ALA A 250 15.20 -23.12 12.64
N ILE A 251 14.57 -23.15 13.83
CA ILE A 251 14.27 -24.40 14.56
C ILE A 251 12.94 -24.98 14.06
N PRO A 252 12.92 -26.19 13.47
CA PRO A 252 11.68 -26.82 13.03
C PRO A 252 10.68 -27.00 14.18
N PHE A 253 9.40 -26.79 13.90
CA PHE A 253 8.28 -26.86 14.87
C PHE A 253 8.31 -25.81 15.99
N LEU A 254 9.11 -24.74 15.84
CA LEU A 254 9.05 -23.54 16.67
C LEU A 254 8.36 -22.42 15.87
N GLU A 255 7.09 -22.16 16.17
CA GLU A 255 6.27 -21.21 15.41
C GLU A 255 6.61 -19.74 15.75
N MET A 256 7.80 -19.27 15.35
CA MET A 256 8.25 -17.90 15.64
C MET A 256 7.33 -16.84 14.99
N VAL A 257 6.85 -17.10 13.77
CA VAL A 257 5.85 -16.30 13.06
C VAL A 257 4.57 -16.06 13.87
N SER A 258 4.10 -17.03 14.68
CA SER A 258 2.92 -16.85 15.55
C SER A 258 3.10 -15.75 16.60
N TYR A 259 4.34 -15.41 16.96
CA TYR A 259 4.68 -14.39 17.96
C TYR A 259 5.27 -13.11 17.36
N LEU A 260 5.43 -13.04 16.04
CA LEU A 260 5.94 -11.88 15.30
C LEU A 260 5.30 -10.54 15.72
N PRO A 261 3.97 -10.43 16.00
CA PRO A 261 3.37 -9.17 16.43
C PRO A 261 3.92 -8.60 17.76
N GLU A 262 4.63 -9.40 18.57
CA GLU A 262 5.21 -8.91 19.84
C GLU A 262 6.57 -8.21 19.65
N PHE A 263 7.23 -8.40 18.50
CA PHE A 263 8.57 -7.86 18.26
C PHE A 263 8.79 -7.22 16.88
N LEU A 264 7.82 -7.29 15.96
CA LEU A 264 7.92 -6.69 14.62
C LEU A 264 8.28 -5.19 14.64
N ASP A 265 7.66 -4.41 15.53
CA ASP A 265 7.91 -2.98 15.73
C ASP A 265 9.40 -2.70 16.04
N GLY A 266 10.03 -3.54 16.87
CA GLY A 266 11.45 -3.46 17.17
C GLY A 266 12.35 -3.75 15.97
N LEU A 267 11.98 -4.73 15.12
CA LEU A 267 12.71 -5.05 13.90
C LEU A 267 12.60 -3.93 12.85
N PHE A 268 11.42 -3.33 12.67
CA PHE A 268 11.27 -2.14 11.83
C PHE A 268 12.06 -0.94 12.39
N GLY A 269 12.11 -0.78 13.72
CA GLY A 269 12.98 0.19 14.38
C GLY A 269 14.50 -0.04 14.17
N TYR A 270 14.92 -1.23 13.74
CA TYR A 270 16.31 -1.54 13.38
C TYR A 270 16.65 -1.20 11.92
N LEU A 271 15.65 -1.01 11.03
CA LEU A 271 15.90 -0.51 9.67
C LEU A 271 16.48 0.91 9.66
N CYS A 272 16.16 1.71 10.68
CA CYS A 272 16.73 3.05 10.91
C CYS A 272 17.98 3.06 11.81
N ASP A 273 18.66 1.93 12.06
CA ASP A 273 19.84 1.89 12.94
C ASP A 273 21.01 2.72 12.37
N VAL A 274 21.87 3.27 13.24
CA VAL A 274 23.10 3.96 12.83
C VAL A 274 24.11 3.01 12.17
N ASN A 275 24.14 1.75 12.59
CA ASN A 275 25.03 0.70 12.09
C ASN A 275 24.41 -0.01 10.87
N ALA A 276 25.13 0.03 9.74
CA ALA A 276 24.72 -0.59 8.48
C ALA A 276 24.55 -2.12 8.57
N ASP A 277 25.33 -2.80 9.41
CA ASP A 277 25.23 -4.26 9.58
C ASP A 277 23.90 -4.62 10.27
N VAL A 278 23.47 -3.81 11.25
CA VAL A 278 22.18 -3.99 11.96
C VAL A 278 21.02 -3.75 10.99
N ARG A 279 21.05 -2.66 10.20
CA ARG A 279 20.03 -2.40 9.17
C ARG A 279 19.91 -3.56 8.17
N THR A 280 21.06 -4.02 7.65
CA THR A 280 21.11 -5.11 6.65
C THR A 280 20.60 -6.43 7.21
N ALA A 281 21.01 -6.79 8.44
CA ALA A 281 20.57 -8.02 9.08
C ALA A 281 19.08 -7.98 9.43
N ALA A 282 18.55 -6.83 9.88
CA ALA A 282 17.13 -6.65 10.13
C ALA A 282 16.29 -6.74 8.83
N LEU A 283 16.74 -6.12 7.74
CA LEU A 283 16.09 -6.20 6.43
C LEU A 283 16.02 -7.63 5.90
N ASN A 284 17.12 -8.38 6.00
CA ASN A 284 17.15 -9.79 5.58
C ASN A 284 16.18 -10.64 6.41
N LEU A 285 16.20 -10.52 7.74
CA LEU A 285 15.31 -11.24 8.64
C LEU A 285 13.83 -10.92 8.40
N LEU A 286 13.49 -9.65 8.14
CA LEU A 286 12.13 -9.26 7.76
C LEU A 286 11.72 -9.86 6.40
N GLY A 287 12.66 -9.99 5.46
CA GLY A 287 12.44 -10.71 4.19
C GLY A 287 12.18 -12.20 4.39
N GLU A 288 12.91 -12.84 5.30
CA GLU A 288 12.73 -14.26 5.67
C GLU A 288 11.34 -14.50 6.29
N PHE A 289 10.93 -13.70 7.28
CA PHE A 289 9.59 -13.78 7.87
C PHE A 289 8.46 -13.54 6.86
N LEU A 290 8.59 -12.54 5.98
CA LEU A 290 7.56 -12.26 4.97
C LEU A 290 7.41 -13.43 4.00
N LYS A 291 8.53 -14.07 3.62
CA LYS A 291 8.53 -15.27 2.80
C LYS A 291 7.90 -16.46 3.52
N GLU A 292 8.22 -16.69 4.80
CA GLU A 292 7.60 -17.78 5.56
C GLU A 292 6.08 -17.59 5.67
N ILE A 293 5.60 -16.38 5.94
CA ILE A 293 4.16 -16.05 5.92
C ILE A 293 3.54 -16.40 4.56
N HIS A 294 4.21 -16.08 3.45
CA HIS A 294 3.77 -16.44 2.11
C HIS A 294 3.71 -17.97 1.90
N ASP A 295 4.76 -18.70 2.28
CA ASP A 295 4.85 -20.15 2.15
C ASP A 295 3.79 -20.86 3.03
N ILE A 296 3.56 -20.39 4.27
CA ILE A 296 2.52 -20.91 5.16
C ILE A 296 1.14 -20.82 4.50
N LEU A 297 0.76 -19.65 3.99
CA LEU A 297 -0.59 -19.37 3.50
C LEU A 297 -0.88 -20.02 2.15
N THR A 298 0.13 -20.12 1.28
CA THR A 298 0.02 -20.80 -0.02
C THR A 298 -0.06 -22.32 0.13
N VAL A 299 0.72 -22.93 1.04
CA VAL A 299 0.73 -24.39 1.25
C VAL A 299 -0.49 -24.88 2.02
N HIS A 300 -0.91 -24.17 3.08
CA HIS A 300 -2.02 -24.62 3.94
C HIS A 300 -3.41 -24.25 3.41
N GLY A 301 -3.49 -23.48 2.31
CA GLY A 301 -4.75 -23.05 1.72
C GLY A 301 -5.59 -22.25 2.71
N TYR A 302 -5.09 -21.08 3.11
CA TYR A 302 -5.64 -20.26 4.20
C TYR A 302 -7.17 -20.18 4.17
N THR A 303 -7.79 -20.89 5.13
CA THR A 303 -9.19 -20.65 5.48
C THR A 303 -9.17 -19.57 6.58
N PRO A 304 -9.64 -18.34 6.30
CA PRO A 304 -9.72 -17.32 7.33
C PRO A 304 -10.58 -17.85 8.49
N GLY A 305 -10.13 -17.59 9.72
CA GLY A 305 -10.73 -18.06 10.97
C GLY A 305 -12.09 -17.42 11.30
N VAL A 306 -13.02 -17.38 10.34
CA VAL A 306 -14.41 -16.98 10.55
C VAL A 306 -15.16 -18.15 11.18
N SER A 307 -14.99 -18.30 12.48
CA SER A 307 -15.77 -19.25 13.28
C SER A 307 -17.23 -18.77 13.36
N GLY A 308 -18.05 -19.14 12.36
CA GLY A 308 -19.51 -19.11 12.50
C GLY A 308 -20.34 -18.29 11.53
N ALA A 309 -20.00 -18.15 10.25
CA ALA A 309 -21.00 -17.78 9.23
C ALA A 309 -20.58 -18.20 7.80
N LEU A 310 -21.20 -19.27 7.26
CA LEU A 310 -21.42 -19.62 5.84
C LEU A 310 -21.59 -21.14 5.64
N LYS A 311 -22.60 -21.72 6.29
CA LYS A 311 -23.13 -23.05 5.93
C LYS A 311 -24.48 -22.93 5.26
N HIS A 312 -24.52 -22.44 4.02
CA HIS A 312 -25.57 -22.77 3.05
C HIS A 312 -25.09 -22.47 1.62
N SER A 313 -25.42 -23.37 0.68
CA SER A 313 -25.32 -23.25 -0.79
C SER A 313 -24.11 -23.83 -1.56
N VAL A 314 -23.70 -25.07 -1.28
CA VAL A 314 -23.21 -25.97 -2.37
C VAL A 314 -23.85 -27.36 -2.22
N SER A 315 -24.93 -27.61 -2.96
CA SER A 315 -25.52 -28.95 -3.06
C SER A 315 -24.94 -29.68 -4.26
N ARG A 316 -24.50 -30.91 -4.02
CA ARG A 316 -23.85 -31.86 -4.94
C ARG A 316 -24.39 -31.85 -6.39
N LYS A 317 -23.47 -32.01 -7.35
CA LYS A 317 -23.51 -33.15 -8.28
C LYS A 317 -22.11 -33.78 -8.40
N ARG A 318 -22.06 -35.11 -8.32
CA ARG A 318 -20.86 -35.97 -8.37
C ARG A 318 -21.03 -36.96 -9.52
N SER A 319 -20.00 -37.11 -10.35
CA SER A 319 -19.69 -38.28 -11.19
C SER A 319 -18.24 -38.08 -11.67
N ASN A 320 -17.26 -38.85 -11.19
CA ASN A 320 -16.77 -40.11 -11.80
C ASN A 320 -16.35 -39.90 -13.28
N SER A 321 -15.14 -40.26 -13.74
CA SER A 321 -14.12 -41.17 -13.17
C SER A 321 -12.74 -41.09 -13.87
N ALA A 322 -11.67 -41.33 -13.10
CA ALA A 322 -10.43 -42.10 -13.41
C ALA A 322 -9.48 -41.80 -14.62
N SER A 323 -8.21 -42.16 -14.36
CA SER A 323 -7.09 -42.55 -15.24
C SER A 323 -6.29 -41.52 -16.09
N ALA A 324 -5.06 -41.30 -15.61
CA ALA A 324 -3.77 -41.51 -16.29
C ALA A 324 -3.31 -40.64 -17.49
N ASP A 325 -2.22 -39.90 -17.21
CA ASP A 325 -0.97 -39.74 -17.97
C ASP A 325 -0.90 -39.38 -19.46
N SER A 326 -0.09 -38.33 -19.67
CA SER A 326 0.95 -38.17 -20.69
C SER A 326 0.67 -37.45 -22.03
N HIS A 327 1.69 -36.67 -22.41
CA HIS A 327 2.05 -36.14 -23.73
C HIS A 327 1.28 -34.98 -24.40
N SER A 328 2.05 -33.88 -24.54
CA SER A 328 2.43 -33.25 -25.83
C SER A 328 1.37 -32.70 -26.78
N GLN A 329 1.40 -31.36 -26.89
CA GLN A 329 1.30 -30.53 -28.11
C GLN A 329 0.24 -30.78 -29.21
N SER A 330 -0.40 -29.66 -29.54
CA SER A 330 -1.02 -29.30 -30.83
C SER A 330 -2.44 -29.80 -31.13
N LEU A 331 -3.35 -28.84 -31.38
CA LEU A 331 -4.19 -28.79 -32.60
C LEU A 331 -4.95 -27.44 -32.71
N SER A 332 -4.30 -26.51 -33.40
CA SER A 332 -4.82 -25.70 -34.51
C SER A 332 -6.27 -25.16 -34.53
N ASN A 333 -6.34 -23.83 -34.66
CA ASN A 333 -7.12 -23.05 -35.64
C ASN A 333 -8.66 -23.13 -35.69
N GLN A 334 -9.29 -21.96 -35.52
CA GLN A 334 -10.27 -21.48 -36.50
C GLN A 334 -10.25 -19.94 -36.63
N GLN A 335 -9.94 -19.46 -37.86
CA GLN A 335 -10.45 -18.24 -38.51
C GLN A 335 -10.11 -16.86 -37.87
N GLN A 336 -9.70 -15.83 -38.60
CA GLN A 336 -9.94 -15.47 -40.01
C GLN A 336 -8.75 -14.73 -40.64
N GLN A 337 -8.61 -14.78 -41.97
CA GLN A 337 -7.55 -14.13 -42.75
C GLN A 337 -7.95 -12.73 -43.24
N GLN A 338 -6.97 -11.82 -43.40
CA GLN A 338 -6.89 -10.99 -44.62
C GLN A 338 -5.46 -10.48 -44.92
N HIS A 339 -4.76 -11.23 -45.77
CA HIS A 339 -4.06 -10.76 -46.98
C HIS A 339 -3.49 -9.32 -47.03
N ILE A 340 -2.16 -9.18 -47.13
CA ILE A 340 -1.41 -9.08 -48.41
C ILE A 340 0.11 -9.11 -48.12
N GLN A 341 0.88 -9.60 -49.09
CA GLN A 341 2.28 -10.01 -49.01
C GLN A 341 3.08 -9.35 -50.14
N LEU A 342 4.33 -8.95 -49.90
CA LEU A 342 5.37 -8.78 -50.93
C LEU A 342 6.79 -8.74 -50.30
N GLN A 343 7.49 -9.87 -50.41
CA GLN A 343 8.95 -10.08 -50.33
C GLN A 343 9.52 -10.15 -51.78
N PRO A 344 10.79 -10.55 -52.09
CA PRO A 344 12.02 -10.81 -51.29
C PRO A 344 13.16 -9.81 -51.70
N HIS A 345 14.48 -9.94 -51.47
CA HIS A 345 15.43 -10.93 -50.90
C HIS A 345 16.29 -10.25 -49.78
N GLN A 346 17.24 -10.84 -49.02
CA GLN A 346 18.19 -11.98 -49.12
C GLN A 346 19.44 -11.77 -50.01
N PRO A 347 20.61 -12.43 -49.74
CA PRO A 347 20.88 -13.45 -48.71
C PRO A 347 22.17 -13.27 -47.83
N GLU A 348 22.21 -14.02 -46.71
CA GLU A 348 23.37 -14.77 -46.12
C GLU A 348 24.70 -14.03 -45.74
N THR A 349 25.54 -14.45 -44.77
CA THR A 349 25.67 -15.74 -44.05
C THR A 349 26.25 -15.58 -42.62
N LEU A 350 26.09 -16.63 -41.80
CA LEU A 350 26.69 -16.95 -40.47
C LEU A 350 28.14 -16.42 -40.24
N ALA A 351 28.63 -16.10 -39.04
CA ALA A 351 28.71 -16.92 -37.81
C ALA A 351 29.32 -16.13 -36.61
N ALA A 352 29.10 -16.62 -35.38
CA ALA A 352 29.87 -16.27 -34.17
C ALA A 352 31.09 -17.23 -34.01
N PRO A 353 31.98 -17.16 -32.97
CA PRO A 353 31.92 -16.37 -31.72
C PRO A 353 33.29 -15.82 -31.20
N THR A 354 33.31 -15.49 -29.90
CA THR A 354 34.44 -15.58 -28.93
C THR A 354 35.47 -14.45 -28.73
N THR A 355 35.79 -14.29 -27.42
CA THR A 355 37.02 -13.78 -26.76
C THR A 355 37.37 -12.28 -26.71
N SER A 356 37.48 -11.80 -25.47
CA SER A 356 38.24 -10.63 -24.97
C SER A 356 39.76 -10.75 -25.27
N PRO A 357 40.62 -9.70 -25.13
CA PRO A 357 40.73 -8.84 -23.93
C PRO A 357 41.15 -7.36 -24.16
N LEU A 358 41.48 -6.67 -23.05
CA LEU A 358 41.85 -5.26 -22.90
C LEU A 358 43.10 -4.82 -23.69
N HIS A 359 43.25 -3.50 -23.96
CA HIS A 359 44.31 -2.67 -23.33
C HIS A 359 44.31 -1.17 -23.76
N LYS A 360 44.99 -0.34 -22.93
CA LYS A 360 45.50 1.05 -23.12
C LYS A 360 44.56 2.23 -22.79
N SER A 361 45.04 3.40 -22.32
CA SER A 361 46.09 3.77 -21.32
C SER A 361 46.39 5.28 -21.38
N THR A 362 46.21 6.01 -20.28
CA THR A 362 46.75 7.35 -19.94
C THR A 362 46.43 7.61 -18.45
N SER A 363 47.17 8.39 -17.66
CA SER A 363 48.50 9.01 -17.76
C SER A 363 48.97 9.44 -16.35
N SER A 364 50.28 9.46 -16.12
CA SER A 364 50.99 9.91 -14.89
C SER A 364 50.84 11.46 -14.65
N PRO A 365 51.35 12.09 -13.55
CA PRO A 365 52.70 11.92 -12.97
C PRO A 365 52.84 11.85 -11.44
N ASP A 366 54.07 11.54 -11.03
CA ASP A 366 54.55 11.17 -9.69
C ASP A 366 54.94 12.35 -8.77
N PHE A 367 55.16 12.03 -7.48
CA PHE A 367 56.22 12.63 -6.66
C PHE A 367 56.77 11.60 -5.64
N ASP A 368 58.04 11.24 -5.83
CA ASP A 368 59.08 10.73 -4.93
C ASP A 368 58.75 10.02 -3.60
N GLU A 369 59.12 8.72 -3.52
CA GLU A 369 59.70 8.11 -2.30
C GLU A 369 60.66 6.94 -2.66
N GLU A 370 61.88 6.92 -2.11
CA GLU A 370 62.89 5.86 -2.32
C GLU A 370 62.87 4.79 -1.19
N PRO A 371 63.45 3.58 -1.38
CA PRO A 371 62.76 2.37 -0.94
C PRO A 371 63.31 1.70 0.33
N LEU A 372 62.39 1.20 1.17
CA LEU A 372 62.68 0.22 2.22
C LEU A 372 61.91 -1.10 1.99
N VAL A 373 62.68 -2.18 1.91
CA VAL A 373 62.23 -3.55 1.60
C VAL A 373 61.16 -4.03 2.59
N ARG A 374 59.90 -4.15 2.13
CA ARG A 374 58.83 -4.83 2.89
C ARG A 374 58.67 -6.28 2.45
N ARG A 375 58.99 -7.20 3.36
CA ARG A 375 58.43 -8.57 3.37
C ARG A 375 56.97 -8.51 3.82
N PRO A 376 56.08 -9.42 3.36
CA PRO A 376 54.74 -9.52 3.92
C PRO A 376 54.82 -10.00 5.38
N VAL A 377 54.21 -9.24 6.29
CA VAL A 377 54.04 -9.67 7.69
C VAL A 377 52.76 -10.49 7.78
N SER A 378 52.91 -11.77 8.11
CA SER A 378 51.80 -12.69 8.31
C SER A 378 50.96 -12.32 9.53
N SER A 379 49.66 -12.62 9.43
CA SER A 379 48.68 -12.46 10.50
C SER A 379 49.07 -13.20 11.79
N LEU A 380 49.11 -12.48 12.90
CA LEU A 380 49.30 -13.06 14.24
C LEU A 380 48.01 -13.75 14.72
N SER A 381 47.83 -14.99 14.28
CA SER A 381 46.86 -15.94 14.84
C SER A 381 47.34 -16.43 16.22
N LEU A 382 46.84 -15.82 17.30
CA LEU A 382 47.20 -16.21 18.68
C LEU A 382 46.02 -16.01 19.66
N ALA A 383 44.91 -16.70 19.42
CA ALA A 383 43.76 -16.76 20.35
C ALA A 383 42.98 -18.10 20.34
N SER A 384 43.40 -19.09 19.55
CA SER A 384 42.61 -20.31 19.25
C SER A 384 43.04 -21.59 19.98
N THR A 385 43.95 -21.51 20.97
CA THR A 385 44.66 -22.68 21.52
C THR A 385 44.31 -23.08 22.96
N PHE A 386 43.27 -22.51 23.59
CA PHE A 386 43.05 -22.63 25.05
C PHE A 386 41.86 -23.47 25.55
N PHE A 387 41.07 -24.10 24.67
CA PHE A 387 39.83 -24.83 25.08
C PHE A 387 39.83 -26.35 24.89
N ALA A 388 40.98 -26.96 24.56
CA ALA A 388 41.07 -28.39 24.28
C ALA A 388 42.33 -29.06 24.88
N GLU A 389 42.23 -29.56 26.12
CA GLU A 389 43.01 -30.72 26.55
C GLU A 389 42.34 -31.45 27.72
N GLY A 390 42.15 -32.78 27.61
CA GLY A 390 41.57 -33.60 28.67
C GLY A 390 40.78 -34.83 28.19
N GLY A 391 41.45 -35.86 27.69
CA GLY A 391 40.80 -37.17 27.42
C GLY A 391 41.49 -38.04 26.37
N LYS A 392 42.50 -38.82 26.76
CA LYS A 392 43.12 -39.86 25.89
C LYS A 392 42.30 -41.15 25.95
N ILE A 393 41.93 -41.71 24.78
CA ILE A 393 41.65 -43.14 24.62
C ILE A 393 42.46 -43.67 23.43
N VAL A 394 42.91 -44.92 23.55
CA VAL A 394 44.00 -45.55 22.81
C VAL A 394 43.58 -46.03 21.41
N ARG A 395 44.44 -45.78 20.40
CA ARG A 395 44.43 -46.49 19.11
C ARG A 395 45.28 -47.77 19.19
N PRO A 396 44.96 -48.79 18.39
CA PRO A 396 45.97 -49.58 17.69
C PRO A 396 45.95 -49.30 16.18
N GLN A 397 47.14 -49.28 15.56
CA GLN A 397 47.33 -49.27 14.11
C GLN A 397 47.65 -50.70 13.64
N HIS A 398 47.25 -51.10 12.42
CA HIS A 398 48.22 -51.41 11.36
C HIS A 398 47.56 -51.61 9.97
N ASN A 399 48.28 -51.17 8.91
CA ASN A 399 48.50 -51.73 7.56
C ASN A 399 47.45 -52.66 6.88
N GLN A 400 47.28 -52.67 5.55
CA GLN A 400 47.92 -51.93 4.44
C GLN A 400 47.08 -52.06 3.15
N GLN A 401 47.18 -51.07 2.26
CA GLN A 401 47.08 -51.16 0.80
C GLN A 401 45.80 -51.68 0.07
N ASN A 402 45.31 -50.77 -0.78
CA ASN A 402 44.95 -50.94 -2.19
C ASN A 402 43.51 -51.31 -2.63
N HIS A 403 43.14 -50.52 -3.66
CA HIS A 403 42.08 -50.66 -4.67
C HIS A 403 40.61 -50.42 -4.29
N ALA A 404 39.97 -49.67 -5.18
CA ALA A 404 38.57 -49.30 -5.14
C ALA A 404 37.71 -50.38 -5.79
N THR A 405 36.53 -50.65 -5.21
CA THR A 405 35.30 -50.80 -6.00
C THR A 405 34.05 -50.61 -5.14
N THR A 406 33.01 -50.06 -5.76
CA THR A 406 31.67 -49.91 -5.21
C THR A 406 31.00 -51.28 -5.01
N ALA A 407 30.52 -51.59 -3.79
CA ALA A 407 29.50 -52.63 -3.59
C ALA A 407 28.75 -52.49 -2.26
N THR A 408 27.44 -52.33 -2.38
CA THR A 408 26.41 -52.55 -1.35
C THR A 408 26.59 -53.90 -0.63
N THR A 409 26.49 -53.94 0.69
CA THR A 409 26.03 -55.16 1.42
C THR A 409 25.21 -54.77 2.65
N THR A 410 24.02 -55.37 2.73
CA THR A 410 23.01 -55.27 3.78
C THR A 410 23.50 -55.88 5.10
N ILE A 411 23.14 -55.30 6.25
CA ILE A 411 23.09 -56.02 7.52
C ILE A 411 21.66 -55.98 8.07
N THR A 412 20.99 -57.13 8.00
CA THR A 412 19.70 -57.37 8.62
C THR A 412 19.92 -57.93 10.02
N THR A 413 19.35 -57.30 11.05
CA THR A 413 18.89 -58.03 12.25
C THR A 413 17.54 -57.46 12.68
N MET A 414 16.64 -58.35 13.09
CA MET A 414 15.24 -58.03 13.31
C MET A 414 14.96 -57.55 14.72
N THR A 415 13.92 -56.72 14.90
CA THR A 415 13.00 -56.89 16.03
C THR A 415 11.65 -56.21 15.76
N SER A 416 10.60 -57.04 15.73
CA SER A 416 9.23 -56.75 16.19
C SER A 416 8.54 -55.47 15.70
N THR A 417 7.89 -55.57 14.55
CA THR A 417 6.81 -54.65 14.15
C THR A 417 5.64 -54.70 15.14
N SER A 418 5.37 -53.58 15.82
CA SER A 418 4.04 -53.28 16.34
C SER A 418 3.46 -52.13 15.51
N ASN A 419 2.33 -52.38 14.86
CA ASN A 419 1.69 -51.40 13.99
C ASN A 419 1.05 -50.28 14.81
N LEU A 420 1.72 -49.14 14.89
CA LEU A 420 1.10 -47.85 15.18
C LEU A 420 1.28 -46.96 13.96
N GLN A 421 0.32 -47.06 13.03
CA GLN A 421 0.12 -46.02 12.03
C GLN A 421 -0.40 -44.77 12.75
N HIS A 422 0.53 -43.95 13.25
CA HIS A 422 0.23 -42.58 13.62
C HIS A 422 -0.20 -41.84 12.36
N HIS A 423 -1.52 -41.69 12.19
CA HIS A 423 -2.07 -40.69 11.29
C HIS A 423 -1.52 -39.33 11.71
N ILE A 424 -0.61 -38.79 10.91
CA ILE A 424 -0.21 -37.39 10.98
C ILE A 424 -1.44 -36.59 10.56
N HIS A 425 -2.24 -36.18 11.54
CA HIS A 425 -3.21 -35.13 11.34
C HIS A 425 -2.43 -33.85 11.01
N PRO A 426 -2.80 -33.11 9.94
CA PRO A 426 -2.21 -31.80 9.70
C PRO A 426 -2.54 -30.92 10.90
N THR A 427 -1.51 -30.31 11.48
CA THR A 427 -1.68 -29.26 12.48
C THR A 427 -2.49 -28.12 11.88
N PRO A 428 -3.40 -27.47 12.63
CA PRO A 428 -4.02 -26.24 12.15
C PRO A 428 -2.91 -25.22 11.86
N PRO A 429 -3.05 -24.38 10.82
CA PRO A 429 -2.03 -23.38 10.50
C PRO A 429 -1.86 -22.39 11.66
N PRO A 430 -0.65 -21.83 11.85
CA PRO A 430 -0.41 -20.83 12.88
C PRO A 430 -1.36 -19.63 12.70
N THR A 431 -2.05 -19.25 13.78
CA THR A 431 -3.06 -18.19 13.74
C THR A 431 -2.41 -16.81 13.79
N LEU A 432 -1.96 -16.34 12.64
CA LEU A 432 -1.35 -15.01 12.49
C LEU A 432 -2.36 -13.89 12.77
N ASP A 433 -2.05 -13.01 13.72
CA ASP A 433 -2.84 -11.79 14.01
C ASP A 433 -2.53 -10.69 13.00
N PHE A 434 -3.12 -10.81 11.81
CA PHE A 434 -3.04 -9.80 10.76
C PHE A 434 -3.47 -8.39 11.22
N PRO A 435 -4.60 -8.19 11.95
CA PRO A 435 -4.95 -6.90 12.52
C PRO A 435 -3.81 -6.24 13.31
N LYS A 436 -3.15 -6.98 14.20
CA LYS A 436 -2.03 -6.45 14.99
C LYS A 436 -0.82 -6.14 14.10
N LEU A 437 -0.47 -7.01 13.15
CA LEU A 437 0.61 -6.75 12.18
C LEU A 437 0.36 -5.48 11.35
N ILE A 438 -0.86 -5.28 10.84
CA ILE A 438 -1.23 -4.08 10.07
C ILE A 438 -1.10 -2.83 10.93
N SER A 439 -1.55 -2.87 12.18
CA SER A 439 -1.45 -1.73 13.11
C SER A 439 0.00 -1.31 13.40
N ILE A 440 0.94 -2.26 13.36
CA ILE A 440 2.39 -2.02 13.51
C ILE A 440 2.98 -1.48 12.21
N LEU A 441 2.57 -2.00 11.05
CA LEU A 441 3.11 -1.59 9.73
C LEU A 441 2.63 -0.20 9.28
N LEU A 442 1.39 0.18 9.64
CA LEU A 442 0.72 1.38 9.15
C LEU A 442 1.54 2.68 9.37
N PRO A 443 2.14 2.97 10.55
CA PRO A 443 2.97 4.15 10.75
C PRO A 443 4.23 4.19 9.86
N TYR A 444 4.79 3.03 9.51
CA TYR A 444 5.99 2.95 8.67
C TYR A 444 5.73 3.22 7.19
N LEU A 445 4.48 3.16 6.73
CA LEU A 445 4.11 3.57 5.35
C LEU A 445 4.34 5.06 5.08
N SER A 446 4.52 5.88 6.12
CA SER A 446 4.87 7.30 6.03
C SER A 446 6.20 7.62 6.74
N ALA A 447 7.08 6.63 6.88
CA ALA A 447 8.41 6.83 7.44
C ALA A 447 9.27 7.76 6.57
N HIS A 448 10.12 8.58 7.20
CA HIS A 448 11.07 9.45 6.50
C HIS A 448 12.26 8.72 5.88
N ASP A 449 12.55 7.49 6.33
CA ASP A 449 13.57 6.63 5.76
C ASP A 449 12.98 5.79 4.62
N GLU A 450 13.50 5.97 3.41
CA GLU A 450 12.94 5.35 2.20
C GLU A 450 12.97 3.82 2.25
N GLU A 451 14.02 3.20 2.81
CA GLU A 451 14.12 1.73 2.84
C GLU A 451 13.14 1.12 3.86
N THR A 452 12.94 1.80 4.99
CA THR A 452 11.91 1.47 5.98
C THR A 452 10.51 1.60 5.38
N GLN A 453 10.23 2.71 4.69
CA GLN A 453 8.96 2.96 4.01
C GLN A 453 8.70 1.92 2.92
N ALA A 454 9.69 1.64 2.08
CA ALA A 454 9.62 0.63 1.04
C ALA A 454 9.43 -0.77 1.61
N THR A 455 10.06 -1.11 2.72
CA THR A 455 9.89 -2.40 3.38
C THR A 455 8.47 -2.55 3.91
N ALA A 456 7.90 -1.53 4.56
CA ALA A 456 6.49 -1.55 4.98
C ALA A 456 5.54 -1.69 3.77
N LEU A 457 5.81 -0.96 2.68
CA LEU A 457 5.06 -1.07 1.43
C LEU A 457 5.16 -2.46 0.77
N ARG A 458 6.31 -3.13 0.82
CA ARG A 458 6.47 -4.51 0.32
C ARG A 458 5.61 -5.50 1.12
N TRP A 459 5.54 -5.35 2.45
CA TRP A 459 4.68 -6.18 3.30
C TRP A 459 3.20 -5.96 2.96
N ILE A 460 2.74 -4.71 2.87
CA ILE A 460 1.35 -4.40 2.49
C ILE A 460 1.04 -4.82 1.05
N HIS A 461 2.01 -4.73 0.13
CA HIS A 461 1.88 -5.29 -1.22
C HIS A 461 1.57 -6.78 -1.16
N GLU A 462 2.44 -7.60 -0.56
CA GLU A 462 2.21 -9.06 -0.43
C GLU A 462 0.84 -9.36 0.19
N PHE A 463 0.48 -8.65 1.26
CA PHE A 463 -0.78 -8.83 1.96
C PHE A 463 -1.99 -8.55 1.06
N VAL A 464 -1.90 -7.59 0.13
CA VAL A 464 -3.00 -7.21 -0.77
C VAL A 464 -3.05 -8.07 -2.05
N THR A 465 -1.91 -8.32 -2.71
CA THR A 465 -1.87 -9.01 -4.01
C THR A 465 -1.76 -10.53 -3.91
N HIS A 466 -0.93 -11.04 -3.00
CA HIS A 466 -0.54 -12.45 -2.97
C HIS A 466 -1.28 -13.27 -1.91
N LEU A 467 -1.37 -12.77 -0.67
CA LEU A 467 -1.85 -13.56 0.46
C LEU A 467 -3.39 -13.72 0.52
N GLN A 468 -4.13 -12.86 -0.19
CA GLN A 468 -5.60 -12.80 -0.23
C GLN A 468 -6.38 -12.95 1.12
N PRO A 469 -5.99 -12.30 2.23
CA PRO A 469 -6.86 -12.10 3.39
C PRO A 469 -7.94 -11.06 3.06
N ARG A 470 -8.77 -11.32 2.04
CA ARG A 470 -9.65 -10.34 1.39
C ARG A 470 -10.62 -9.64 2.35
N VAL A 471 -11.02 -10.32 3.42
CA VAL A 471 -11.90 -9.79 4.46
C VAL A 471 -11.14 -8.91 5.45
N ILE A 472 -9.87 -9.23 5.73
CA ILE A 472 -9.07 -8.57 6.78
C ILE A 472 -8.53 -7.22 6.30
N MET A 473 -8.19 -7.07 5.01
CA MET A 473 -7.69 -5.79 4.48
C MET A 473 -8.78 -4.70 4.36
N VAL A 474 -10.05 -5.10 4.26
CA VAL A 474 -11.17 -4.18 3.99
C VAL A 474 -11.39 -3.16 5.12
N PRO A 475 -11.43 -3.53 6.42
CA PRO A 475 -11.55 -2.57 7.51
C PRO A 475 -10.46 -1.51 7.57
N PHE A 476 -9.20 -1.86 7.26
CA PHE A 476 -8.04 -0.95 7.29
C PHE A 476 -7.86 -0.13 6.00
N THR A 477 -8.71 -0.34 4.99
CA THR A 477 -8.57 0.36 3.70
C THR A 477 -8.66 1.89 3.80
N PRO A 478 -9.47 2.52 4.68
CA PRO A 478 -9.43 3.98 4.89
C PRO A 478 -8.06 4.50 5.35
N ASP A 479 -7.40 3.78 6.26
CA ASP A 479 -6.08 4.15 6.77
C ASP A 479 -5.00 3.95 5.69
N PHE A 480 -5.08 2.84 4.94
CA PHE A 480 -4.20 2.63 3.78
C PHE A 480 -4.41 3.70 2.70
N ILE A 481 -5.64 4.15 2.43
CA ILE A 481 -5.91 5.25 1.48
C ILE A 481 -5.14 6.51 1.89
N ALA A 482 -5.17 6.87 3.19
CA ALA A 482 -4.48 8.04 3.70
C ALA A 482 -2.94 7.94 3.61
N ALA A 483 -2.37 6.75 3.81
CA ALA A 483 -0.92 6.53 3.78
C ALA A 483 -0.35 6.27 2.36
N ILE A 484 -1.10 5.57 1.50
CA ILE A 484 -0.62 5.09 0.19
C ILE A 484 -0.78 6.14 -0.92
N LEU A 485 -1.85 6.95 -0.90
CA LEU A 485 -2.10 7.93 -1.98
C LEU A 485 -0.96 8.97 -2.13
N PRO A 486 -0.40 9.56 -1.05
CA PRO A 486 0.78 10.43 -1.15
C PRO A 486 2.04 9.72 -1.69
N CYS A 487 2.13 8.39 -1.55
CA CYS A 487 3.27 7.61 -2.05
C CYS A 487 3.24 7.40 -3.58
N LEU A 488 2.12 7.64 -4.26
CA LEU A 488 1.99 7.47 -5.72
C LEU A 488 2.93 8.40 -6.49
N SER A 489 3.26 9.56 -5.94
CA SER A 489 4.09 10.59 -6.57
C SER A 489 5.58 10.50 -6.22
N HIS A 490 5.98 9.48 -5.44
CA HIS A 490 7.31 9.41 -4.86
C HIS A 490 8.41 9.43 -5.94
N ARG A 491 9.34 10.39 -5.82
CA ARG A 491 10.30 10.72 -6.89
C ARG A 491 11.61 9.94 -6.85
N ALA A 492 11.86 9.16 -5.80
CA ALA A 492 13.07 8.35 -5.71
C ALA A 492 13.13 7.29 -6.80
N LEU A 493 14.24 7.28 -7.54
CA LEU A 493 14.46 6.35 -8.67
C LEU A 493 15.09 5.02 -8.26
N ILE A 494 15.69 4.97 -7.06
CA ILE A 494 16.38 3.79 -6.52
C ILE A 494 15.38 2.88 -5.80
N THR A 495 14.55 3.48 -4.94
CA THR A 495 13.65 2.78 -4.04
C THR A 495 12.28 2.56 -4.70
N PRO A 496 11.74 1.34 -4.80
CA PRO A 496 10.53 1.03 -5.59
C PRO A 496 9.20 1.52 -4.97
N ILE A 497 9.23 2.53 -4.10
CA ILE A 497 8.09 3.08 -3.34
C ILE A 497 6.90 3.40 -4.26
N ARG A 498 7.11 4.15 -5.34
CA ARG A 498 6.04 4.55 -6.27
C ARG A 498 5.38 3.35 -6.95
N ASN A 499 6.16 2.37 -7.40
CA ASN A 499 5.62 1.19 -8.09
C ASN A 499 4.81 0.32 -7.12
N LEU A 500 5.35 0.08 -5.91
CA LEU A 500 4.63 -0.64 -4.86
C LEU A 500 3.35 0.09 -4.45
N ALA A 501 3.38 1.42 -4.30
CA ALA A 501 2.20 2.22 -3.98
C ALA A 501 1.12 2.12 -5.08
N ILE A 502 1.51 2.15 -6.36
CA ILE A 502 0.59 1.94 -7.50
C ILE A 502 -0.04 0.54 -7.44
N GLU A 503 0.75 -0.50 -7.19
CA GLU A 503 0.29 -1.89 -7.12
C GLU A 503 -0.64 -2.13 -5.92
N VAL A 504 -0.27 -1.63 -4.73
CA VAL A 504 -1.10 -1.64 -3.50
C VAL A 504 -2.41 -0.89 -3.72
N ASN A 505 -2.35 0.35 -4.22
CA ASN A 505 -3.55 1.16 -4.50
C ASN A 505 -4.49 0.46 -5.48
N THR A 506 -3.94 -0.11 -6.55
CA THR A 506 -4.72 -0.86 -7.55
C THR A 506 -5.30 -2.15 -6.98
N GLY A 507 -4.56 -2.85 -6.12
CA GLY A 507 -5.01 -4.05 -5.41
C GLY A 507 -6.16 -3.75 -4.44
N LEU A 508 -6.01 -2.73 -3.60
CA LEU A 508 -7.06 -2.25 -2.68
C LEU A 508 -8.30 -1.77 -3.44
N TYR A 509 -8.13 -1.03 -4.54
CA TYR A 509 -9.25 -0.56 -5.36
C TYR A 509 -10.07 -1.73 -5.91
N ARG A 510 -9.41 -2.78 -6.44
CA ARG A 510 -10.06 -4.02 -6.89
C ARG A 510 -10.71 -4.78 -5.74
N LEU A 511 -10.04 -4.87 -4.60
CA LEU A 511 -10.55 -5.52 -3.40
C LEU A 511 -11.91 -4.93 -2.99
N VAL A 512 -11.98 -3.60 -2.89
CA VAL A 512 -13.21 -2.90 -2.52
C VAL A 512 -14.22 -2.89 -3.66
N SER A 513 -13.83 -2.78 -4.93
CA SER A 513 -14.77 -2.85 -6.06
C SER A 513 -15.50 -4.20 -6.12
N ASP A 514 -14.80 -5.29 -5.85
CA ASP A 514 -15.30 -6.65 -6.04
C ASP A 514 -16.02 -7.21 -4.79
N CYS A 515 -15.80 -6.62 -3.61
CA CYS A 515 -16.39 -7.11 -2.35
C CYS A 515 -17.93 -7.07 -2.38
N ALA A 516 -18.59 -8.22 -2.21
CA ALA A 516 -19.97 -8.40 -2.65
C ALA A 516 -21.02 -7.51 -1.93
N VAL A 517 -20.87 -7.28 -0.63
CA VAL A 517 -21.77 -6.40 0.16
C VAL A 517 -20.98 -5.73 1.27
N ILE A 518 -21.20 -4.43 1.49
CA ILE A 518 -20.76 -3.77 2.72
C ILE A 518 -21.71 -4.23 3.84
N SER A 519 -21.26 -5.20 4.63
CA SER A 519 -21.97 -5.85 5.74
C SER A 519 -22.72 -4.87 6.66
N PRO A 520 -23.77 -5.33 7.37
CA PRO A 520 -24.57 -4.47 8.26
C PRO A 520 -23.71 -3.79 9.35
N PRO A 521 -24.12 -2.61 9.83
CA PRO A 521 -23.36 -1.85 10.82
C PRO A 521 -23.20 -2.65 12.12
N GLY A 522 -21.97 -2.83 12.58
CA GLY A 522 -21.62 -3.52 13.82
C GLY A 522 -20.78 -4.80 13.66
N GLY A 523 -20.49 -5.25 12.45
CA GLY A 523 -19.47 -6.29 12.20
C GLY A 523 -18.07 -5.68 12.04
N THR A 524 -17.07 -6.30 12.67
CA THR A 524 -15.63 -5.94 12.54
C THR A 524 -15.10 -5.99 11.11
N ASP A 525 -15.82 -6.69 10.23
CA ASP A 525 -15.39 -7.02 8.86
C ASP A 525 -16.00 -6.07 7.81
N SER A 526 -16.62 -4.96 8.24
CA SER A 526 -17.35 -4.04 7.35
C SER A 526 -16.51 -2.84 6.89
N PHE A 527 -16.60 -2.51 5.60
CA PHE A 527 -15.95 -1.31 5.03
C PHE A 527 -16.64 -0.02 5.50
N ASP A 528 -15.90 0.84 6.21
CA ASP A 528 -16.41 2.16 6.57
C ASP A 528 -16.27 3.17 5.40
N VAL A 529 -17.40 3.40 4.73
CA VAL A 529 -17.51 4.40 3.66
C VAL A 529 -17.31 5.82 4.17
N ARG A 530 -17.68 6.14 5.42
CA ARG A 530 -17.52 7.49 5.97
C ARG A 530 -16.04 7.80 6.16
N ALA A 531 -15.33 6.95 6.89
CA ALA A 531 -13.88 7.07 7.07
C ALA A 531 -13.13 7.10 5.74
N ALA A 532 -13.51 6.25 4.77
CA ALA A 532 -12.91 6.28 3.44
C ALA A 532 -13.16 7.60 2.70
N VAL A 533 -14.38 8.14 2.71
CA VAL A 533 -14.67 9.44 2.05
C VAL A 533 -13.96 10.59 2.73
N ASP A 534 -13.88 10.62 4.07
CA ASP A 534 -13.16 11.65 4.80
C ASP A 534 -11.64 11.58 4.51
N ALA A 535 -11.05 10.37 4.47
CA ALA A 535 -9.66 10.15 4.10
C ALA A 535 -9.35 10.57 2.64
N LEU A 536 -10.25 10.25 1.69
CA LEU A 536 -10.14 10.66 0.28
C LEU A 536 -10.26 12.18 0.11
N THR A 537 -11.18 12.81 0.84
CA THR A 537 -11.38 14.27 0.79
C THR A 537 -10.15 15.03 1.27
N ALA A 538 -9.41 14.50 2.25
CA ALA A 538 -8.16 15.07 2.71
C ALA A 538 -7.07 15.12 1.60
N GLN A 539 -7.05 14.12 0.70
CA GLN A 539 -6.08 14.05 -0.40
C GLN A 539 -6.30 15.13 -1.47
N PHE A 540 -7.44 15.80 -1.50
CA PHE A 540 -7.71 16.90 -2.45
C PHE A 540 -6.78 18.11 -2.26
N GLN A 541 -6.06 18.20 -1.13
CA GLN A 541 -5.04 19.23 -0.90
C GLN A 541 -3.60 18.70 -1.08
N ASP A 542 -3.41 17.44 -1.50
CA ASP A 542 -2.09 16.90 -1.82
C ASP A 542 -1.49 17.64 -3.03
N GLU A 543 -0.19 17.96 -2.98
CA GLU A 543 0.49 18.70 -4.05
C GLU A 543 0.49 17.93 -5.38
N ASN A 544 0.39 16.61 -5.34
CA ASN A 544 0.58 15.73 -6.47
C ASN A 544 -0.72 15.39 -7.19
N GLU A 545 -0.73 15.64 -8.50
CA GLU A 545 -1.85 15.34 -9.38
C GLU A 545 -2.26 13.85 -9.33
N GLU A 546 -1.30 12.92 -9.27
CA GLU A 546 -1.56 11.48 -9.24
C GLU A 546 -2.38 11.05 -8.01
N ALA A 547 -2.11 11.63 -6.83
CA ALA A 547 -2.85 11.37 -5.59
C ALA A 547 -4.27 11.94 -5.67
N ARG A 548 -4.42 13.19 -6.15
CA ARG A 548 -5.73 13.84 -6.33
C ARG A 548 -6.60 13.08 -7.35
N VAL A 549 -6.05 12.72 -8.50
CA VAL A 549 -6.72 11.92 -9.53
C VAL A 549 -7.17 10.56 -8.99
N ALA A 550 -6.28 9.82 -8.31
CA ALA A 550 -6.62 8.53 -7.73
C ALA A 550 -7.70 8.65 -6.65
N SER A 551 -7.69 9.71 -5.83
CA SER A 551 -8.73 9.94 -4.81
C SER A 551 -10.13 10.13 -5.43
N LEU A 552 -10.23 10.81 -6.58
CA LEU A 552 -11.48 10.99 -7.31
C LEU A 552 -11.95 9.68 -7.97
N ASP A 553 -11.04 8.87 -8.51
CA ASP A 553 -11.38 7.54 -9.04
C ASP A 553 -11.92 6.60 -7.96
N TRP A 554 -11.34 6.64 -6.75
CA TRP A 554 -11.88 5.95 -5.58
C TRP A 554 -13.29 6.41 -5.23
N LEU A 555 -13.55 7.73 -5.16
CA LEU A 555 -14.89 8.26 -4.87
C LEU A 555 -15.92 7.90 -5.95
N LEU A 556 -15.54 7.95 -7.23
CA LEU A 556 -16.37 7.49 -8.35
C LEU A 556 -16.73 5.99 -8.20
N MET A 557 -15.77 5.14 -7.81
CA MET A 557 -16.00 3.73 -7.56
C MET A 557 -16.92 3.50 -6.36
N LEU A 558 -16.66 4.14 -5.22
CA LEU A 558 -17.48 4.04 -4.01
C LEU A 558 -18.92 4.52 -4.26
N HIS A 559 -19.10 5.62 -5.00
CA HIS A 559 -20.42 6.11 -5.37
C HIS A 559 -21.14 5.17 -6.35
N LYS A 560 -20.44 4.56 -7.33
CA LYS A 560 -21.03 3.49 -8.18
C LYS A 560 -21.48 2.28 -7.34
N LYS A 561 -20.68 1.88 -6.35
CA LYS A 561 -20.91 0.69 -5.50
C LYS A 561 -21.99 0.91 -4.44
N SER A 562 -22.09 2.09 -3.86
CA SER A 562 -23.02 2.39 -2.78
C SER A 562 -23.48 3.86 -2.81
N PRO A 563 -24.28 4.26 -3.82
CA PRO A 563 -24.69 5.65 -4.02
C PRO A 563 -25.29 6.25 -2.76
N LYS A 564 -26.22 5.55 -2.11
CA LYS A 564 -26.91 6.02 -0.89
C LYS A 564 -25.97 6.36 0.26
N LYS A 565 -24.85 5.63 0.45
CA LYS A 565 -23.91 5.91 1.54
C LYS A 565 -23.11 7.18 1.25
N VAL A 566 -22.58 7.31 0.03
CA VAL A 566 -21.81 8.50 -0.39
C VAL A 566 -22.71 9.75 -0.48
N VAL A 567 -23.93 9.61 -0.99
CA VAL A 567 -24.94 10.69 -1.02
C VAL A 567 -25.33 11.13 0.39
N VAL A 568 -25.47 10.22 1.36
CA VAL A 568 -25.69 10.61 2.77
C VAL A 568 -24.51 11.40 3.33
N VAL A 569 -23.26 11.04 3.00
CA VAL A 569 -22.08 11.86 3.37
C VAL A 569 -22.11 13.24 2.71
N ALA A 570 -22.47 13.33 1.42
CA ALA A 570 -22.61 14.59 0.71
C ALA A 570 -23.76 15.47 1.26
N ASN A 571 -24.85 14.85 1.71
CA ASN A 571 -26.09 15.51 2.13
C ASN A 571 -26.27 15.62 3.65
N THR A 572 -25.24 15.37 4.47
CA THR A 572 -25.34 15.61 5.93
C THR A 572 -25.72 17.07 6.20
N THR A 573 -26.69 17.27 7.09
CA THR A 573 -27.62 18.40 7.10
C THR A 573 -27.01 19.76 7.52
N SER A 574 -26.30 20.44 6.62
CA SER A 574 -26.17 21.92 6.60
C SER A 574 -25.65 22.44 5.25
N GLU A 575 -25.29 23.72 5.19
CA GLU A 575 -24.59 24.34 4.05
C GLU A 575 -23.09 23.97 4.01
N ASP A 576 -22.60 23.28 5.05
CA ASP A 576 -21.18 23.06 5.37
C ASP A 576 -20.69 21.64 5.04
N SER A 577 -21.30 20.97 4.06
CA SER A 577 -20.85 19.63 3.62
C SER A 577 -19.42 19.72 3.09
N VAL A 578 -18.45 19.29 3.91
CA VAL A 578 -17.00 19.41 3.67
C VAL A 578 -16.61 18.79 2.33
N LEU A 579 -17.23 17.66 1.96
CA LEU A 579 -17.04 17.03 0.66
C LEU A 579 -17.45 18.00 -0.47
N VAL A 580 -18.69 18.51 -0.46
CA VAL A 580 -19.19 19.39 -1.53
C VAL A 580 -18.38 20.68 -1.65
N GLN A 581 -18.00 21.29 -0.52
CA GLN A 581 -17.15 22.49 -0.52
C GLN A 581 -15.74 22.20 -1.07
N SER A 582 -15.18 21.03 -0.78
CA SER A 582 -13.86 20.63 -1.29
C SER A 582 -13.88 20.26 -2.77
N LEU A 583 -14.96 19.61 -3.25
CA LEU A 583 -15.21 19.37 -4.68
C LEU A 583 -15.36 20.70 -5.44
N LEU A 584 -16.20 21.64 -4.96
CA LEU A 584 -16.32 22.97 -5.57
C LEU A 584 -14.98 23.73 -5.64
N LYS A 585 -14.07 23.53 -4.68
CA LYS A 585 -12.70 24.07 -4.72
C LYS A 585 -11.82 23.38 -5.79
N LEU A 586 -12.00 22.08 -6.04
CA LEU A 586 -11.27 21.35 -7.09
C LEU A 586 -11.60 21.80 -8.51
N LEU A 587 -12.75 22.46 -8.75
CA LEU A 587 -13.04 23.10 -10.03
C LEU A 587 -12.04 24.19 -10.43
N SER A 588 -11.25 24.68 -9.47
CA SER A 588 -10.14 25.62 -9.67
C SER A 588 -8.76 24.96 -9.74
N ASP A 589 -8.65 23.62 -9.66
CA ASP A 589 -7.39 22.88 -9.67
C ASP A 589 -6.57 23.16 -10.94
N PRO A 590 -5.22 23.25 -10.87
CA PRO A 590 -4.38 23.39 -12.06
C PRO A 590 -4.62 22.31 -13.13
N SER A 591 -4.83 21.05 -12.75
CA SER A 591 -5.03 19.94 -13.68
C SER A 591 -6.44 19.91 -14.25
N GLU A 592 -6.55 19.83 -15.59
CA GLU A 592 -7.82 19.57 -16.24
C GLU A 592 -8.38 18.16 -15.93
N GLU A 593 -7.54 17.17 -15.63
CA GLU A 593 -7.98 15.80 -15.40
C GLU A 593 -8.64 15.65 -14.03
N VAL A 594 -8.10 16.34 -13.01
CA VAL A 594 -8.73 16.51 -11.70
C VAL A 594 -10.11 17.15 -11.87
N VAL A 595 -10.19 18.29 -12.58
CA VAL A 595 -11.48 18.98 -12.83
C VAL A 595 -12.48 18.10 -13.58
N LYS A 596 -12.05 17.32 -14.58
CA LYS A 596 -12.95 16.41 -15.33
C LYS A 596 -13.51 15.30 -14.42
N LYS A 597 -12.67 14.64 -13.62
CA LYS A 597 -13.09 13.58 -12.70
C LYS A 597 -13.98 14.10 -11.56
N ASP A 598 -13.69 15.30 -11.05
CA ASP A 598 -14.52 15.99 -10.07
C ASP A 598 -15.92 16.31 -10.63
N LEU A 599 -15.99 16.90 -11.83
CA LEU A 599 -17.27 17.14 -12.51
C LEU A 599 -18.04 15.85 -12.81
N GLN A 600 -17.35 14.77 -13.17
CA GLN A 600 -17.96 13.45 -13.33
C GLN A 600 -18.57 12.95 -12.01
N LEU A 601 -17.89 13.14 -10.89
CA LEU A 601 -18.38 12.75 -9.56
C LEU A 601 -19.56 13.61 -9.11
N LEU A 602 -19.46 14.93 -9.24
CA LEU A 602 -20.54 15.89 -8.94
C LEU A 602 -21.80 15.59 -9.78
N ALA A 603 -21.63 15.31 -11.07
CA ALA A 603 -22.72 14.85 -11.94
C ALA A 603 -23.31 13.51 -11.48
N GLN A 604 -22.47 12.54 -11.10
CA GLN A 604 -22.95 11.23 -10.66
C GLN A 604 -23.74 11.31 -9.33
N ILE A 605 -23.30 12.14 -8.39
CA ILE A 605 -24.02 12.45 -7.14
C ILE A 605 -25.33 13.19 -7.44
N SER A 606 -25.32 14.09 -8.42
CA SER A 606 -26.52 14.82 -8.86
C SER A 606 -27.59 13.91 -9.47
N ILE A 607 -27.17 12.91 -10.27
CA ILE A 607 -28.07 11.89 -10.86
C ILE A 607 -28.68 10.94 -9.81
N SER A 608 -27.96 10.66 -8.72
CA SER A 608 -28.41 9.76 -7.65
C SER A 608 -29.18 10.45 -6.51
N SER A 609 -29.22 11.79 -6.53
CA SER A 609 -29.92 12.65 -5.57
C SER A 609 -31.29 13.11 -6.10
N ASP A 610 -31.94 14.02 -5.40
CA ASP A 610 -33.20 14.62 -5.84
C ASP A 610 -33.01 15.83 -6.77
N ASP A 611 -34.11 16.26 -7.41
CA ASP A 611 -34.08 17.44 -8.30
C ASP A 611 -33.72 18.74 -7.55
N ALA A 612 -33.95 18.79 -6.23
CA ALA A 612 -33.54 19.91 -5.40
C ALA A 612 -32.00 19.98 -5.26
N TYR A 613 -31.31 18.85 -5.07
CA TYR A 613 -29.86 18.79 -5.09
C TYR A 613 -29.29 19.20 -6.46
N PHE A 614 -29.89 18.76 -7.57
CA PHE A 614 -29.47 19.17 -8.92
C PHE A 614 -29.51 20.70 -9.08
N THR A 615 -30.61 21.34 -8.69
CA THR A 615 -30.73 22.81 -8.75
C THR A 615 -29.77 23.50 -7.78
N ARG A 616 -29.62 23.00 -6.55
CA ARG A 616 -28.66 23.51 -5.55
C ARG A 616 -27.22 23.45 -6.08
N PHE A 617 -26.82 22.36 -6.72
CA PHE A 617 -25.51 22.21 -7.34
C PHE A 617 -25.25 23.28 -8.40
N LEU A 618 -26.22 23.54 -9.30
CA LEU A 618 -26.06 24.58 -10.32
C LEU A 618 -26.01 25.99 -9.72
N VAL A 619 -26.78 26.26 -8.66
CA VAL A 619 -26.69 27.53 -7.91
C VAL A 619 -25.30 27.70 -7.27
N LEU A 620 -24.75 26.67 -6.63
CA LEU A 620 -23.41 26.70 -6.04
C LEU A 620 -22.31 26.89 -7.09
N LEU A 621 -22.45 26.29 -8.28
CA LEU A 621 -21.53 26.47 -9.39
C LEU A 621 -21.58 27.89 -9.97
N LEU A 622 -22.77 28.47 -10.12
CA LEU A 622 -22.92 29.87 -10.53
C LEU A 622 -22.35 30.82 -9.47
N ASP A 623 -22.55 30.55 -8.18
CA ASP A 623 -21.99 31.35 -7.11
C ASP A 623 -20.45 31.26 -7.04
N LEU A 624 -19.86 30.08 -7.32
CA LEU A 624 -18.41 29.94 -7.53
C LEU A 624 -17.92 30.86 -8.66
N PHE A 625 -18.57 30.83 -9.84
CA PHE A 625 -18.22 31.70 -10.96
C PHE A 625 -18.48 33.19 -10.68
N ARG A 626 -19.48 33.52 -9.86
CA ARG A 626 -19.77 34.90 -9.44
C ARG A 626 -18.65 35.44 -8.55
N ARG A 627 -18.22 34.65 -7.56
CA ARG A 627 -17.15 34.96 -6.59
C ARG A 627 -15.76 34.96 -7.20
N ASP A 628 -15.44 34.02 -8.10
CA ASP A 628 -14.16 33.96 -8.82
C ASP A 628 -14.36 33.94 -10.34
N ARG A 629 -14.34 35.14 -10.94
CA ARG A 629 -14.45 35.34 -12.39
C ARG A 629 -13.32 34.67 -13.17
N ARG A 630 -12.15 34.46 -12.58
CA ARG A 630 -11.01 33.83 -13.26
C ARG A 630 -11.30 32.37 -13.58
N VAL A 631 -12.07 31.68 -12.74
CA VAL A 631 -12.50 30.29 -12.99
C VAL A 631 -13.47 30.25 -14.17
N LEU A 632 -14.41 31.20 -14.26
CA LEU A 632 -15.31 31.31 -15.41
C LEU A 632 -14.55 31.60 -16.71
N GLU A 633 -13.61 32.56 -16.69
CA GLU A 633 -12.82 32.96 -17.87
C GLU A 633 -11.86 31.87 -18.34
N SER A 634 -11.16 31.20 -17.43
CA SER A 634 -10.12 30.22 -17.78
C SER A 634 -10.65 28.78 -17.94
N ARG A 635 -11.64 28.37 -17.13
CA ARG A 635 -12.14 26.99 -17.07
C ARG A 635 -13.63 26.84 -17.36
N GLY A 636 -14.42 27.91 -17.38
CA GLY A 636 -15.87 27.86 -17.55
C GLY A 636 -16.32 27.08 -18.80
N SER A 637 -15.62 27.25 -19.93
CA SER A 637 -15.88 26.49 -21.17
C SER A 637 -15.65 24.98 -21.00
N LEU A 638 -14.58 24.58 -20.32
CA LEU A 638 -14.29 23.18 -20.02
C LEU A 638 -15.34 22.61 -19.06
N ILE A 639 -15.64 23.33 -17.98
CA ILE A 639 -16.59 22.91 -16.94
C ILE A 639 -17.98 22.68 -17.54
N LEU A 640 -18.52 23.68 -18.22
CA LEU A 640 -19.87 23.62 -18.79
C LEU A 640 -20.00 22.56 -19.90
N ARG A 641 -18.97 22.39 -20.74
CA ARG A 641 -18.97 21.33 -21.77
C ARG A 641 -18.86 19.94 -21.17
N HIS A 642 -18.01 19.74 -20.15
CA HIS A 642 -17.88 18.43 -19.50
C HIS A 642 -19.15 18.06 -18.73
N LEU A 643 -19.79 19.03 -18.07
CA LEU A 643 -21.10 18.85 -17.46
C LEU A 643 -22.19 18.45 -18.48
N CYS A 644 -22.13 18.95 -19.72
CA CYS A 644 -23.00 18.49 -20.82
C CYS A 644 -22.65 17.09 -21.35
N LEU A 645 -21.47 16.54 -21.05
CA LEU A 645 -21.15 15.13 -21.32
C LEU A 645 -21.67 14.20 -20.21
N CYS A 646 -21.65 14.66 -18.96
CA CYS A 646 -22.05 13.85 -17.81
C CYS A 646 -23.55 13.92 -17.48
N LEU A 647 -24.22 15.02 -17.83
CA LEU A 647 -25.64 15.27 -17.55
C LEU A 647 -26.40 15.57 -18.85
N ASN A 648 -27.74 15.50 -18.82
CA ASN A 648 -28.55 15.85 -19.98
C ASN A 648 -28.38 17.35 -20.35
N PRO A 649 -27.87 17.71 -21.55
CA PRO A 649 -27.57 19.09 -21.90
C PRO A 649 -28.80 20.01 -21.88
N GLU A 650 -29.97 19.49 -22.27
CA GLU A 650 -31.18 20.31 -22.31
C GLU A 650 -31.71 20.62 -20.90
N ARG A 651 -31.75 19.62 -20.02
CA ARG A 651 -32.11 19.82 -18.60
C ARG A 651 -31.19 20.85 -17.96
N MET A 652 -29.88 20.76 -18.25
CA MET A 652 -28.88 21.70 -17.78
C MET A 652 -29.09 23.13 -18.29
N PHE A 653 -29.27 23.31 -19.60
CA PHE A 653 -29.47 24.62 -20.20
C PHE A 653 -30.79 25.28 -19.74
N ARG A 654 -31.87 24.50 -19.56
CA ARG A 654 -33.12 25.00 -18.96
C ARG A 654 -32.91 25.47 -17.53
N ALA A 655 -32.26 24.66 -16.68
CA ALA A 655 -32.04 25.00 -15.28
C ALA A 655 -31.10 26.20 -15.11
N PHE A 656 -30.03 26.31 -15.91
CA PHE A 656 -29.21 27.52 -15.94
C PHE A 656 -30.02 28.75 -16.34
N ALA A 657 -30.90 28.65 -17.35
CA ALA A 657 -31.76 29.76 -17.74
C ALA A 657 -32.75 30.16 -16.63
N GLU A 658 -33.41 29.20 -15.98
CA GLU A 658 -34.36 29.44 -14.88
C GLU A 658 -33.72 30.05 -13.62
N ILE A 659 -32.43 29.74 -13.36
CA ILE A 659 -31.66 30.36 -12.28
C ILE A 659 -31.20 31.77 -12.69
N LEU A 660 -30.60 31.91 -13.88
CA LEU A 660 -30.02 33.17 -14.36
C LEU A 660 -31.07 34.23 -14.72
N GLU A 661 -32.31 33.85 -15.08
CA GLU A 661 -33.45 34.77 -15.23
C GLU A 661 -33.74 35.57 -13.94
N ARG A 662 -33.27 35.09 -12.78
CA ARG A 662 -33.40 35.72 -11.46
C ARG A 662 -32.10 36.35 -10.94
N GLU A 663 -31.06 36.44 -11.77
CA GLU A 663 -29.76 36.97 -11.38
C GLU A 663 -29.81 38.51 -11.28
N GLU A 664 -29.49 39.05 -10.09
CA GLU A 664 -29.47 40.49 -9.85
C GLU A 664 -28.22 41.17 -10.46
N GLU A 665 -27.10 40.46 -10.54
CA GLU A 665 -25.85 40.99 -11.10
C GLU A 665 -25.82 40.88 -12.63
N LEU A 666 -26.36 41.89 -13.31
CA LEU A 666 -26.54 41.90 -14.77
C LEU A 666 -25.24 41.69 -15.57
N GLU A 667 -24.08 42.16 -15.07
CA GLU A 667 -22.78 41.96 -15.74
C GLU A 667 -22.33 40.50 -15.70
N PHE A 668 -22.52 39.82 -14.56
CA PHE A 668 -22.33 38.38 -14.44
C PHE A 668 -23.28 37.61 -15.35
N ALA A 669 -24.58 37.93 -15.30
CA ALA A 669 -25.60 37.29 -16.13
C ALA A 669 -25.28 37.41 -17.63
N SER A 670 -24.90 38.61 -18.10
CA SER A 670 -24.52 38.85 -19.49
C SER A 670 -23.30 38.02 -19.91
N THR A 671 -22.27 37.95 -19.05
CA THR A 671 -21.04 37.20 -19.29
C THR A 671 -21.28 35.68 -19.28
N MET A 672 -22.11 35.19 -18.36
CA MET A 672 -22.48 33.77 -18.27
C MET A 672 -23.32 33.33 -19.47
N VAL A 673 -24.32 34.13 -19.86
CA VAL A 673 -25.12 33.91 -21.08
C VAL A 673 -24.26 33.92 -22.34
N GLN A 674 -23.29 34.83 -22.44
CA GLN A 674 -22.34 34.85 -23.57
C GLN A 674 -21.57 33.52 -23.67
N ASN A 675 -21.08 32.98 -22.55
CA ASN A 675 -20.38 31.69 -22.51
C ASN A 675 -21.30 30.53 -22.88
N LEU A 676 -22.51 30.45 -22.28
CA LEU A 676 -23.52 29.45 -22.60
C LEU A 676 -23.92 29.48 -24.09
N ASN A 677 -24.06 30.67 -24.68
CA ASN A 677 -24.39 30.84 -26.09
C ASN A 677 -23.27 30.34 -27.02
N ILE A 678 -22.00 30.67 -26.72
CA ILE A 678 -20.85 30.16 -27.49
C ILE A 678 -20.82 28.62 -27.43
N ILE A 679 -21.06 28.02 -26.26
CA ILE A 679 -21.12 26.56 -26.09
C ILE A 679 -22.30 25.97 -26.86
N LEU A 680 -23.51 26.52 -26.71
CA LEU A 680 -24.71 26.09 -27.43
C LEU A 680 -24.52 26.06 -28.94
N VAL A 681 -23.84 27.06 -29.50
CA VAL A 681 -23.52 27.11 -30.94
C VAL A 681 -22.43 26.10 -31.29
N THR A 682 -21.27 26.13 -30.62
CA THR A 682 -20.04 25.46 -31.10
C THR A 682 -19.86 24.01 -30.66
N ALA A 683 -20.38 23.63 -29.48
CA ALA A 683 -20.05 22.38 -28.83
C ALA A 683 -20.76 21.18 -29.52
N PRO A 684 -20.05 20.10 -29.95
CA PRO A 684 -20.68 18.98 -30.66
C PRO A 684 -21.76 18.26 -29.82
N GLU A 685 -21.60 18.23 -28.50
CA GLU A 685 -22.48 17.60 -27.52
C GLU A 685 -23.90 18.19 -27.54
N LEU A 686 -24.03 19.45 -27.97
CA LEU A 686 -25.29 20.21 -28.04
C LEU A 686 -26.03 20.04 -29.38
N ALA A 687 -25.62 19.10 -30.24
CA ALA A 687 -26.20 18.91 -31.58
C ALA A 687 -27.71 18.60 -31.57
N ASP A 688 -28.20 17.79 -30.62
CA ASP A 688 -29.62 17.50 -30.45
C ASP A 688 -30.42 18.73 -29.99
N VAL A 689 -29.88 19.48 -29.02
CA VAL A 689 -30.48 20.73 -28.53
C VAL A 689 -30.59 21.76 -29.66
N ARG A 690 -29.54 21.91 -30.49
CA ARG A 690 -29.58 22.75 -31.71
C ARG A 690 -30.60 22.25 -32.73
N ARG A 691 -30.74 20.94 -32.95
CA ARG A 691 -31.77 20.38 -33.85
C ARG A 691 -33.18 20.67 -33.35
N ARG A 692 -33.42 20.61 -32.04
CA ARG A 692 -34.72 20.94 -31.44
C ARG A 692 -35.03 22.43 -31.50
N LEU A 693 -34.08 23.30 -31.19
CA LEU A 693 -34.24 24.76 -31.30
C LEU A 693 -34.57 25.22 -32.72
N LYS A 694 -34.06 24.53 -33.75
CA LYS A 694 -34.40 24.81 -35.16
C LYS A 694 -35.83 24.47 -35.55
N ASN A 695 -36.59 23.71 -34.76
CA ASN A 695 -37.96 23.30 -35.07
C ASN A 695 -38.97 23.79 -34.01
N LEU A 696 -39.30 25.08 -34.11
CA LEU A 696 -40.29 25.75 -33.25
C LEU A 696 -41.75 25.33 -33.52
N GLU A 697 -42.03 24.52 -34.55
CA GLU A 697 -43.37 23.94 -34.77
C GLU A 697 -43.71 22.89 -33.70
N THR A 698 -42.69 22.29 -33.09
CA THR A 698 -42.86 21.36 -31.97
C THR A 698 -43.07 22.13 -30.66
N ARG A 699 -44.06 21.70 -29.86
CA ARG A 699 -44.31 22.26 -28.51
C ARG A 699 -43.03 22.25 -27.65
N ASP A 700 -42.24 21.18 -27.74
CA ASP A 700 -41.03 21.01 -26.92
C ASP A 700 -39.83 21.83 -27.43
N GLY A 701 -39.81 22.21 -28.72
CA GLY A 701 -38.86 23.18 -29.27
C GLY A 701 -39.24 24.61 -28.87
N LEU A 702 -40.53 24.95 -28.97
CA LEU A 702 -41.07 26.25 -28.55
C LEU A 702 -40.86 26.52 -27.06
N LEU A 703 -41.14 25.54 -26.19
CA LEU A 703 -40.92 25.67 -24.74
C LEU A 703 -39.43 25.82 -24.40
N LEU A 704 -38.55 25.07 -25.07
CA LEU A 704 -37.11 25.22 -24.88
C LEU A 704 -36.62 26.61 -25.32
N PHE A 705 -37.07 27.09 -26.49
CA PHE A 705 -36.74 28.43 -26.96
C PHE A 705 -37.24 29.50 -25.98
N ALA A 706 -38.48 29.42 -25.50
CA ALA A 706 -39.05 30.40 -24.57
C ALA A 706 -38.30 30.47 -23.23
N VAL A 707 -37.88 29.33 -22.66
CA VAL A 707 -37.09 29.29 -21.43
C VAL A 707 -35.70 29.91 -21.63
N LEU A 708 -34.99 29.52 -22.70
CA LEU A 708 -33.68 30.10 -22.98
C LEU A 708 -33.76 31.59 -23.33
N TYR A 709 -34.78 32.01 -24.08
CA TYR A 709 -34.92 33.38 -24.57
C TYR A 709 -34.95 34.41 -23.44
N ARG A 710 -35.69 34.15 -22.34
CA ARG A 710 -35.80 35.08 -21.19
C ARG A 710 -34.45 35.35 -20.55
N CYS A 711 -33.71 34.30 -20.20
CA CYS A 711 -32.34 34.42 -19.69
C CYS A 711 -31.40 35.02 -20.75
N TRP A 712 -31.53 34.65 -22.03
CA TRP A 712 -30.62 35.14 -23.06
C TRP A 712 -30.69 36.67 -23.22
N CYS A 713 -31.81 37.30 -22.88
CA CYS A 713 -32.00 38.75 -22.90
C CYS A 713 -30.99 39.53 -22.04
N HIS A 714 -30.32 38.92 -21.05
CA HIS A 714 -29.19 39.54 -20.34
C HIS A 714 -27.99 39.85 -21.26
N ASN A 715 -27.91 39.24 -22.45
CA ASN A 715 -26.92 39.58 -23.47
C ASN A 715 -27.57 39.75 -24.87
N PRO A 716 -27.55 40.97 -25.47
CA PRO A 716 -28.29 41.25 -26.70
C PRO A 716 -27.79 40.43 -27.89
N ILE A 717 -26.47 40.30 -28.07
CA ILE A 717 -25.89 39.54 -29.18
C ILE A 717 -26.20 38.04 -29.04
N SER A 718 -26.21 37.51 -27.82
CA SER A 718 -26.59 36.11 -27.58
C SER A 718 -28.07 35.87 -27.85
N THR A 719 -28.96 36.78 -27.44
CA THR A 719 -30.40 36.73 -27.78
C THR A 719 -30.60 36.69 -29.29
N PHE A 720 -29.93 37.59 -30.01
CA PHE A 720 -30.00 37.64 -31.47
C PHE A 720 -29.41 36.37 -32.11
N THR A 721 -28.29 35.85 -31.58
CA THR A 721 -27.71 34.55 -32.00
C THR A 721 -28.69 33.40 -31.82
N LEU A 722 -29.41 33.35 -30.69
CA LEU A 722 -30.42 32.33 -30.40
C LEU A 722 -31.59 32.41 -31.39
N CYS A 723 -32.04 33.62 -31.75
CA CYS A 723 -33.10 33.82 -32.75
C CYS A 723 -32.65 33.40 -34.16
N LEU A 724 -31.40 33.68 -34.54
CA LEU A 724 -30.83 33.16 -35.79
C LEU A 724 -30.71 31.62 -35.75
N LEU A 725 -30.33 31.05 -34.60
CA LEU A 725 -30.18 29.60 -34.41
C LEU A 725 -31.52 28.85 -34.49
N SER A 726 -32.61 29.47 -34.02
CA SER A 726 -33.96 28.90 -34.01
C SER A 726 -34.79 29.21 -35.27
N GLN A 727 -34.22 29.91 -36.25
CA GLN A 727 -34.90 30.39 -37.46
C GLN A 727 -36.01 31.44 -37.19
N ALA A 728 -36.02 32.08 -36.01
CA ALA A 728 -36.93 33.15 -35.65
C ALA A 728 -36.52 34.50 -36.28
N TYR A 729 -36.36 34.53 -37.60
CA TYR A 729 -35.75 35.66 -38.33
C TYR A 729 -36.57 36.95 -38.29
N GLU A 730 -37.91 36.86 -38.27
CA GLU A 730 -38.80 38.02 -38.10
C GLU A 730 -38.56 38.71 -36.75
N HIS A 731 -38.50 37.91 -35.67
CA HIS A 731 -38.22 38.41 -34.33
C HIS A 731 -36.80 38.97 -34.20
N ALA A 732 -35.81 38.30 -34.79
CA ALA A 732 -34.43 38.80 -34.88
C ALA A 732 -34.35 40.19 -35.55
N TYR A 733 -35.18 40.45 -36.57
CA TYR A 733 -35.22 41.73 -37.26
C TYR A 733 -35.85 42.84 -36.39
N HIS A 734 -36.92 42.51 -35.66
CA HIS A 734 -37.52 43.44 -34.69
C HIS A 734 -36.54 43.79 -33.56
N LEU A 735 -35.75 42.85 -33.06
CA LEU A 735 -34.67 43.13 -32.09
C LEU A 735 -33.66 44.16 -32.60
N ILE A 736 -33.18 44.03 -33.85
CA ILE A 736 -32.25 45.03 -34.42
C ILE A 736 -32.92 46.40 -34.56
N THR A 737 -34.14 46.44 -35.10
CA THR A 737 -34.79 47.69 -35.50
C THR A 737 -35.46 48.45 -34.36
N THR A 738 -35.79 47.77 -33.26
CA THR A 738 -36.58 48.33 -32.14
C THR A 738 -35.80 48.40 -30.84
N HIS A 739 -34.78 47.56 -30.65
CA HIS A 739 -34.03 47.49 -29.39
C HIS A 739 -32.55 47.80 -29.56
N PHE A 740 -31.87 47.34 -30.62
CA PHE A 740 -30.44 47.61 -30.79
C PHE A 740 -30.13 49.05 -31.19
N THR A 741 -31.12 49.80 -31.70
CA THR A 741 -31.03 51.25 -31.95
C THR A 741 -30.83 52.05 -30.67
N ASP A 742 -31.34 51.54 -29.56
CA ASP A 742 -31.43 52.24 -28.27
C ASP A 742 -30.32 51.78 -27.31
N LEU A 743 -29.48 50.83 -27.73
CA LEU A 743 -28.33 50.33 -26.97
C LEU A 743 -27.07 51.16 -27.26
N GLU A 744 -26.27 51.41 -26.22
CA GLU A 744 -24.95 52.00 -26.38
C GLU A 744 -23.98 51.01 -27.05
N ILE A 745 -23.46 51.39 -28.22
CA ILE A 745 -22.54 50.56 -29.01
C ILE A 745 -21.12 50.64 -28.41
N THR A 746 -20.86 49.78 -27.43
CA THR A 746 -19.55 49.66 -26.77
C THR A 746 -18.56 48.82 -27.59
N ILE A 747 -17.26 48.95 -27.29
CA ILE A 747 -16.21 48.10 -27.91
C ILE A 747 -16.48 46.61 -27.65
N GLN A 748 -16.91 46.26 -26.43
CA GLN A 748 -17.23 44.87 -26.07
C GLN A 748 -18.43 44.32 -26.86
N PHE A 749 -19.45 45.16 -27.10
CA PHE A 749 -20.56 44.82 -27.99
C PHE A 749 -20.06 44.55 -29.42
N LEU A 750 -19.23 45.42 -29.98
CA LEU A 750 -18.66 45.23 -31.33
C LEU A 750 -17.80 43.96 -31.45
N ILE A 751 -17.03 43.61 -30.41
CA ILE A 751 -16.28 42.34 -30.35
C ILE A 751 -17.23 41.13 -30.37
N GLN A 752 -18.38 41.21 -29.69
CA GLN A 752 -19.40 40.16 -29.75
C GLN A 752 -20.06 40.05 -31.13
N VAL A 753 -20.32 41.18 -31.82
CA VAL A 753 -20.84 41.17 -33.20
C VAL A 753 -19.81 40.57 -34.18
N ASP A 754 -18.53 40.91 -34.06
CA ASP A 754 -17.46 40.32 -34.89
C ASP A 754 -17.39 38.79 -34.68
N LYS A 755 -17.41 38.33 -33.42
CA LYS A 755 -17.52 36.89 -33.09
C LYS A 755 -18.78 36.23 -33.68
N LEU A 756 -19.93 36.90 -33.67
CA LEU A 756 -21.14 36.38 -34.31
C LEU A 756 -20.98 36.22 -35.82
N VAL A 757 -20.36 37.18 -36.52
CA VAL A 757 -20.10 37.04 -37.96
C VAL A 757 -19.17 35.85 -38.24
N GLN A 758 -18.15 35.64 -37.41
CA GLN A 758 -17.30 34.44 -37.52
C GLN A 758 -18.11 33.15 -37.28
N LEU A 759 -19.04 33.14 -36.30
CA LEU A 759 -19.92 32.00 -36.05
C LEU A 759 -20.90 31.72 -37.20
N ILE A 760 -21.41 32.72 -37.91
CA ILE A 760 -22.26 32.55 -39.10
C ILE A 760 -21.53 31.76 -40.21
N GLU A 761 -20.22 31.91 -40.31
CA GLU A 761 -19.39 31.14 -41.25
C GLU A 761 -19.03 29.72 -40.76
N SER A 762 -19.36 29.36 -39.52
CA SER A 762 -19.16 28.01 -38.98
C SER A 762 -20.09 26.97 -39.63
N PRO A 763 -19.72 25.67 -39.59
CA PRO A 763 -20.56 24.60 -40.13
C PRO A 763 -21.98 24.55 -39.54
N VAL A 764 -22.15 25.00 -38.29
CA VAL A 764 -23.43 25.00 -37.55
C VAL A 764 -24.48 25.85 -38.25
N PHE A 765 -24.07 26.97 -38.86
CA PHE A 765 -24.90 27.93 -39.60
C PHE A 765 -24.91 27.73 -41.13
N THR A 766 -24.45 26.58 -41.61
CA THR A 766 -24.51 26.24 -43.06
C THR A 766 -25.93 26.31 -43.62
N TYR A 767 -26.94 25.86 -42.87
CA TYR A 767 -28.35 25.98 -43.25
C TYR A 767 -28.78 27.43 -43.46
N LEU A 768 -28.40 28.34 -42.56
CA LEU A 768 -28.69 29.78 -42.67
C LEU A 768 -28.03 30.38 -43.92
N ARG A 769 -26.77 30.02 -44.19
CA ARG A 769 -26.05 30.47 -45.40
C ARG A 769 -26.69 29.93 -46.70
N LEU A 770 -27.25 28.72 -46.68
CA LEU A 770 -28.01 28.17 -47.82
C LEU A 770 -29.38 28.86 -47.99
N GLN A 771 -30.06 29.19 -46.89
CA GLN A 771 -31.35 29.89 -46.90
C GLN A 771 -31.27 31.32 -47.48
N LEU A 772 -30.08 31.93 -47.50
CA LEU A 772 -29.86 33.20 -48.20
C LEU A 772 -30.18 33.14 -49.71
N LEU A 773 -30.08 31.96 -50.33
CA LEU A 773 -30.42 31.76 -51.74
C LEU A 773 -31.93 31.88 -52.03
N GLU A 774 -32.78 31.86 -50.99
CA GLU A 774 -34.24 31.93 -51.08
C GLU A 774 -34.78 33.24 -50.43
N PRO A 775 -34.46 34.44 -50.95
CA PRO A 775 -34.82 35.71 -50.33
C PRO A 775 -36.34 35.93 -50.20
N GLU A 776 -37.14 35.39 -51.13
CA GLU A 776 -38.62 35.43 -51.07
C GLU A 776 -39.19 34.62 -49.89
N ARG A 777 -38.50 33.55 -49.49
CA ARG A 777 -38.94 32.65 -48.41
C ARG A 777 -38.40 33.07 -47.05
N PHE A 778 -37.20 33.66 -47.01
CA PHE A 778 -36.55 34.15 -45.79
C PHE A 778 -36.22 35.65 -45.85
N PRO A 779 -37.19 36.54 -46.14
CA PRO A 779 -36.92 37.97 -46.37
C PRO A 779 -36.35 38.66 -45.12
N TRP A 780 -36.76 38.22 -43.93
CA TRP A 780 -36.28 38.75 -42.66
C TRP A 780 -34.82 38.37 -42.37
N LEU A 781 -34.35 37.20 -42.80
CA LEU A 781 -32.95 36.79 -42.64
C LEU A 781 -32.01 37.74 -43.39
N TYR A 782 -32.34 38.05 -44.64
CA TYR A 782 -31.58 38.99 -45.46
C TYR A 782 -31.53 40.37 -44.81
N LYS A 783 -32.69 40.88 -44.36
CA LYS A 783 -32.78 42.18 -43.64
C LYS A 783 -31.99 42.19 -42.33
N CYS A 784 -32.03 41.11 -41.53
CA CYS A 784 -31.25 40.97 -40.30
C CYS A 784 -29.75 41.12 -40.56
N LEU A 785 -29.22 40.41 -41.55
CA LEU A 785 -27.78 40.42 -41.82
C LEU A 785 -27.29 41.75 -42.40
N TYR A 786 -28.09 42.45 -43.21
CA TYR A 786 -27.79 43.84 -43.56
C TYR A 786 -27.90 44.78 -42.35
N GLY A 787 -28.82 44.55 -41.42
CA GLY A 787 -28.88 45.27 -40.15
C GLY A 787 -27.59 45.13 -39.33
N VAL A 788 -27.11 43.89 -39.14
CA VAL A 788 -25.80 43.61 -38.52
C VAL A 788 -24.65 44.29 -39.27
N LEU A 789 -24.68 44.28 -40.61
CA LEU A 789 -23.67 44.93 -41.43
C LEU A 789 -23.63 46.46 -41.22
N MET A 790 -24.76 47.11 -40.94
CA MET A 790 -24.82 48.55 -40.64
C MET A 790 -24.37 48.91 -39.22
N LEU A 791 -24.41 47.95 -38.28
CA LEU A 791 -23.91 48.14 -36.91
C LEU A 791 -22.38 47.97 -36.79
N LEU A 792 -21.76 47.30 -37.77
CA LEU A 792 -20.32 47.06 -37.76
C LEU A 792 -19.53 48.27 -38.31
N PRO A 793 -18.40 48.66 -37.67
CA PRO A 793 -17.39 49.50 -38.33
C PRO A 793 -16.78 48.76 -39.53
N GLN A 794 -15.95 49.41 -40.34
CA GLN A 794 -15.27 48.82 -41.49
C GLN A 794 -14.15 47.81 -41.10
N SER A 795 -14.51 46.79 -40.33
CA SER A 795 -13.64 45.73 -39.80
C SER A 795 -13.53 44.52 -40.74
N SER A 796 -12.76 43.52 -40.31
CA SER A 796 -12.72 42.18 -40.92
C SER A 796 -14.09 41.50 -40.96
N ALA A 797 -14.90 41.55 -39.89
CA ALA A 797 -16.27 41.02 -39.92
C ALA A 797 -17.16 41.76 -40.93
N PHE A 798 -17.08 43.08 -41.03
CA PHE A 798 -17.81 43.84 -42.05
C PHE A 798 -17.43 43.37 -43.46
N ALA A 799 -16.13 43.21 -43.74
CA ALA A 799 -15.67 42.70 -45.03
C ALA A 799 -16.18 41.28 -45.31
N THR A 800 -16.08 40.35 -44.34
CA THR A 800 -16.57 38.97 -44.44
C THR A 800 -18.07 38.92 -44.72
N LEU A 801 -18.88 39.62 -43.92
CA LEU A 801 -20.34 39.62 -44.06
C LEU A 801 -20.78 40.32 -45.36
N ARG A 802 -20.16 41.45 -45.73
CA ARG A 802 -20.42 42.14 -47.00
C ARG A 802 -20.12 41.24 -48.19
N ASN A 803 -18.99 40.53 -48.18
CA ASN A 803 -18.61 39.64 -49.26
C ASN A 803 -19.59 38.45 -49.37
N ARG A 804 -20.00 37.86 -48.23
CA ARG A 804 -21.01 36.79 -48.18
C ARG A 804 -22.37 37.24 -48.75
N LEU A 805 -22.84 38.43 -48.38
CA LEU A 805 -24.10 38.99 -48.88
C LEU A 805 -23.99 39.40 -50.36
N GLY A 806 -22.83 39.94 -50.78
CA GLY A 806 -22.53 40.29 -52.16
C GLY A 806 -22.57 39.10 -53.12
N CYS A 807 -22.18 37.90 -52.68
CA CYS A 807 -22.32 36.67 -53.47
C CYS A 807 -23.78 36.34 -53.84
N VAL A 808 -24.76 36.84 -53.08
CA VAL A 808 -26.19 36.57 -53.26
C VAL A 808 -26.95 37.78 -53.83
N GLN A 809 -26.36 38.98 -53.74
CA GLN A 809 -26.98 40.24 -54.19
C GLN A 809 -27.42 40.22 -55.66
N SER A 810 -26.67 39.53 -56.54
CA SER A 810 -27.05 39.34 -57.95
C SER A 810 -28.31 38.48 -58.13
N LEU A 811 -28.57 37.51 -57.24
CA LEU A 811 -29.80 36.70 -57.25
C LEU A 811 -30.99 37.52 -56.77
N VAL A 812 -30.81 38.35 -55.73
CA VAL A 812 -31.85 39.28 -55.26
C VAL A 812 -32.21 40.28 -56.36
N ALA A 813 -31.24 40.77 -57.13
CA ALA A 813 -31.51 41.65 -58.29
C ALA A 813 -32.20 40.92 -59.46
N LEU A 814 -31.98 39.62 -59.64
CA LEU A 814 -32.61 38.81 -60.70
C LEU A 814 -34.06 38.39 -60.37
N TYR A 815 -34.39 38.22 -59.09
CA TYR A 815 -35.72 37.76 -58.65
C TYR A 815 -36.57 38.85 -57.97
N GLY A 816 -35.98 39.98 -57.57
CA GLY A 816 -36.56 40.88 -56.58
C GLY A 816 -36.65 42.38 -56.93
N VAL A 817 -37.00 42.75 -58.17
CA VAL A 817 -37.86 43.92 -58.46
C VAL A 817 -38.66 43.65 -59.75
N GLY A 818 -39.85 43.06 -59.61
CA GLY A 818 -40.67 42.60 -60.75
C GLY A 818 -42.18 42.75 -60.55
N GLY A 819 -42.62 43.77 -59.82
CA GLY A 819 -44.04 43.94 -59.46
C GLY A 819 -44.50 45.40 -59.37
N SER A 820 -44.86 45.99 -60.51
CA SER A 820 -45.76 47.15 -60.56
C SER A 820 -46.55 47.15 -61.87
N PRO A 821 -47.89 47.22 -61.86
CA PRO A 821 -48.70 47.08 -63.07
C PRO A 821 -49.21 48.43 -63.60
N PHE A 822 -48.55 49.01 -64.61
CA PHE A 822 -49.18 50.06 -65.45
C PHE A 822 -48.63 50.08 -66.88
N SER A 823 -49.56 50.03 -67.86
CA SER A 823 -49.52 50.49 -69.27
C SER A 823 -48.17 50.84 -69.93
N GLY A 824 -47.84 50.43 -71.16
CA GLY A 824 -48.54 49.70 -72.24
C GLY A 824 -47.54 49.65 -73.42
N GLY A 825 -47.70 48.97 -74.56
CA GLY A 825 -48.81 48.37 -75.27
C GLY A 825 -48.34 48.21 -76.74
N SER A 826 -48.98 47.33 -77.53
CA SER A 826 -48.55 46.92 -78.89
C SER A 826 -47.28 46.03 -78.92
N GLY A 827 -47.25 44.87 -79.59
CA GLY A 827 -48.31 44.13 -80.28
C GLY A 827 -47.73 42.96 -81.08
N GLY A 828 -48.42 41.82 -81.14
CA GLY A 828 -48.00 40.68 -81.98
C GLY A 828 -48.44 39.29 -81.48
N ASN A 829 -49.33 38.63 -82.23
CA ASN A 829 -49.51 37.16 -82.20
C ASN A 829 -48.17 36.47 -82.54
N VAL A 830 -47.86 35.22 -82.16
CA VAL A 830 -48.58 33.93 -82.30
C VAL A 830 -48.06 33.03 -81.14
N GLY A 831 -48.83 32.27 -80.34
CA GLY A 831 -49.76 31.19 -80.69
C GLY A 831 -49.07 29.82 -80.53
N GLY A 832 -49.34 29.09 -79.43
CA GLY A 832 -48.71 27.77 -79.16
C GLY A 832 -49.01 27.20 -77.78
N SER A 833 -49.82 26.14 -77.74
CA SER A 833 -50.45 25.50 -76.57
C SER A 833 -49.55 24.95 -75.45
N VAL A 834 -50.11 24.94 -74.23
CA VAL A 834 -49.71 24.15 -73.04
C VAL A 834 -49.86 22.62 -73.29
N PRO A 835 -49.22 21.70 -72.52
CA PRO A 835 -49.51 21.44 -71.09
C PRO A 835 -48.23 21.39 -70.20
N GLY A 836 -48.27 21.49 -68.88
CA GLY A 836 -49.39 21.49 -67.94
C GLY A 836 -49.02 20.65 -66.71
N ALA A 837 -48.50 21.28 -65.66
CA ALA A 837 -48.14 20.61 -64.40
C ALA A 837 -48.58 21.47 -63.20
N ASN A 838 -49.35 20.85 -62.32
CA ASN A 838 -50.08 21.51 -61.23
C ASN A 838 -49.20 21.63 -59.98
N VAL A 839 -48.87 22.84 -59.54
CA VAL A 839 -48.13 23.08 -58.29
C VAL A 839 -49.10 23.60 -57.23
N GLY A 840 -49.24 22.84 -56.14
CA GLY A 840 -50.14 23.16 -55.04
C GLY A 840 -49.71 24.39 -54.22
N ALA A 841 -50.68 24.99 -53.53
CA ALA A 841 -50.50 26.23 -52.78
C ALA A 841 -49.51 26.14 -51.61
N SER A 842 -48.67 27.16 -51.47
CA SER A 842 -47.84 27.40 -50.29
C SER A 842 -48.71 27.85 -49.08
N PRO A 843 -48.38 27.43 -47.84
CA PRO A 843 -49.03 27.97 -46.65
C PRO A 843 -48.55 29.40 -46.34
N ALA A 844 -49.45 30.22 -45.80
CA ALA A 844 -49.18 31.63 -45.47
C ALA A 844 -48.22 31.81 -44.27
N PRO A 845 -47.46 32.92 -44.21
CA PRO A 845 -46.59 33.23 -43.07
C PRO A 845 -47.42 33.50 -41.80
N ARG A 846 -46.90 33.08 -40.64
CA ARG A 846 -47.54 33.28 -39.33
C ARG A 846 -46.60 34.04 -38.40
N THR A 847 -46.96 35.28 -38.10
CA THR A 847 -46.33 36.09 -37.06
C THR A 847 -46.51 35.40 -35.70
N PHE A 848 -45.39 35.02 -35.06
CA PHE A 848 -45.40 34.57 -33.68
C PHE A 848 -45.29 35.79 -32.76
N VAL A 849 -46.38 36.11 -32.05
CA VAL A 849 -46.35 37.10 -30.97
C VAL A 849 -45.76 36.42 -29.74
N PHE A 850 -44.49 36.72 -29.45
CA PHE A 850 -43.87 36.39 -28.18
C PHE A 850 -44.18 37.50 -27.16
N LEU A 851 -44.60 37.10 -25.95
CA LEU A 851 -44.83 37.95 -24.78
C LEU A 851 -43.52 38.13 -23.99
#